data_AF-A0A5C7X208-F1
#
_entry.id   AF-A0A5C7X208-F1
#
_cell.length_a   1.000
_cell.length_b   1.000
_cell.length_c   1.000
_cell.angle_alpha   90.00
_cell.angle_beta   90.00
_cell.angle_gamma   90.00
#
_symmetry.space_group_name_H-M   'P 1'
#
loop_
_entity.id
_entity.type
_entity.pdbx_description
1 polymer ?
#
loop_
_entity_poly.entity_id
_entity_poly.type
_entity_poly.pdbx_seq_one_letter_code
_entity_poly.pdbx_strand_id
1 'polypeptide(L)'
;MLVRVLRAVCRLLFRVQVTGLENVPQEDRLLIIANHESFLDGLLLGLFLPKRATFVVHTGVLKNLFFRWWLKLTPHLSVDPASPLAMKKVVQRLNAGENVVIFPEGRITLTGALMKVYDGPGFVAAKTGVKILPVRVEGAAQSYFGRLSDAHPRKLLPRVTLKILPPTDIRIEQHGHHAPLTAKQRRRIAGEAMRGIMQHMLFKTQQSKSLFEGFLDAMDKYGAKTRIIEDMHQVEDTYQDVLKRSLALGRIASKVSQPGEVVAVLMPNITNTLALVLGMSAFKRIPAMLNYTAGADGMRNACIAANIRTVISSRKFIEAAKLEETVANMRDLNIVYLEDLRSQFGVLDRAWLMGYALHYPRAAMEPVTAEETAVVLFTSGSEGKPKGVVHSHKSILANTHQILATLDFSPADKFMMALPLFHAFGFTGALLPLLNGIPMLLFPSPLQYKLIPEVIYDKGCTVFFSTSTFLGNYAKYAHPYDFYKLRVVFAGAEKLNEEVRKIYHEKFGIRILEGYGTTECAPVVAANTPMANRHGTVGQFFPGIEHKLEPVPGIENGGRLLVKGDNIMQGYYLYDNPGVLVAPQDGWYDTGDVVEIDSDGFIHIKGRVKRFAKVAGEMVSLEVVEKMATTAAPEQQHAATTVADATRGESIVLFTTDAKLKREDLQIVAKTMGAPEIAIARKIIVVAQIPVLGTGKTDYVTLKQMAEQAA
;
A
#
# COMPACT_ATOMS: atom_id res chain seq x y z
N MET A 1 7.21 34.20 -33.27
CA MET A 1 5.74 34.34 -33.38
C MET A 1 5.01 33.00 -33.16
N LEU A 2 5.30 31.96 -33.95
CA LEU A 2 4.63 30.66 -33.90
C LEU A 2 4.61 29.98 -32.51
N VAL A 3 5.74 29.93 -31.79
CA VAL A 3 5.81 29.33 -30.44
C VAL A 3 4.90 30.03 -29.43
N ARG A 4 4.77 31.37 -29.50
CA ARG A 4 3.90 32.13 -28.61
C ARG A 4 2.42 31.85 -28.90
N VAL A 5 2.05 31.74 -30.17
CA VAL A 5 0.69 31.38 -30.61
C VAL A 5 0.36 29.95 -30.16
N LEU A 6 1.23 28.98 -30.43
CA LEU A 6 1.03 27.59 -30.02
C LEU A 6 0.92 27.45 -28.49
N ARG A 7 1.75 28.17 -27.73
CA ARG A 7 1.64 28.22 -26.26
C ARG A 7 0.28 28.75 -25.81
N ALA A 8 -0.23 29.82 -26.42
CA ALA A 8 -1.54 30.39 -26.11
C ALA A 8 -2.68 29.41 -26.45
N VAL A 9 -2.62 28.77 -27.62
CA VAL A 9 -3.61 27.77 -28.07
C VAL A 9 -3.62 26.57 -27.13
N CYS A 10 -2.45 25.97 -26.83
CA CYS A 10 -2.39 24.84 -25.90
C CYS A 10 -2.86 25.24 -24.50
N ARG A 11 -2.50 26.43 -24.01
CA ARG A 11 -2.98 26.93 -22.71
C ARG A 11 -4.50 27.07 -22.67
N LEU A 12 -5.13 27.52 -23.74
CA LEU A 12 -6.58 27.64 -23.84
C LEU A 12 -7.26 26.27 -23.93
N LEU A 13 -6.85 25.45 -24.90
CA LEU A 13 -7.49 24.16 -25.19
C LEU A 13 -7.33 23.16 -24.03
N PHE A 14 -6.11 23.00 -23.51
CA PHE A 14 -5.81 22.03 -22.46
C PHE A 14 -5.76 22.65 -21.06
N ARG A 15 -6.16 23.93 -20.91
CA ARG A 15 -6.13 24.66 -19.62
C ARG A 15 -4.81 24.46 -18.88
N VAL A 16 -3.70 24.55 -19.63
CA VAL A 16 -2.38 24.11 -19.15
C VAL A 16 -1.96 24.93 -17.94
N GLN A 17 -1.66 24.23 -16.85
CA GLN A 17 -1.10 24.82 -15.65
C GLN A 17 0.33 24.33 -15.44
N VAL A 18 1.17 25.22 -14.93
CA VAL A 18 2.57 24.91 -14.62
C VAL A 18 2.82 25.36 -13.18
N THR A 19 3.37 24.46 -12.37
CA THR A 19 3.73 24.73 -10.97
C THR A 19 5.18 24.31 -10.74
N GLY A 20 5.88 24.97 -9.81
CA GLY A 20 7.29 24.68 -9.52
C GLY A 20 8.27 25.32 -10.49
N LEU A 21 7.90 26.42 -11.17
CA LEU A 21 8.82 27.12 -12.08
C LEU A 21 10.05 27.67 -11.35
N GLU A 22 9.89 28.01 -10.08
CA GLU A 22 10.93 28.40 -9.14
C GLU A 22 12.01 27.32 -8.94
N ASN A 23 11.70 26.04 -9.22
CA ASN A 23 12.65 24.94 -9.11
C ASN A 23 13.57 24.81 -10.34
N VAL A 24 13.30 25.53 -11.43
CA VAL A 24 14.10 25.44 -12.66
C VAL A 24 15.44 26.14 -12.45
N PRO A 25 16.59 25.44 -12.51
CA PRO A 25 17.90 26.06 -12.33
C PRO A 25 18.18 27.13 -13.37
N GLN A 26 18.92 28.17 -12.98
CA GLN A 26 19.43 29.16 -13.94
C GLN A 26 20.46 28.55 -14.88
N GLU A 27 21.36 27.72 -14.34
CA GLU A 27 22.36 26.97 -15.09
C GLU A 27 21.72 26.04 -16.13
N ASP A 28 22.37 25.90 -17.28
CA ASP A 28 22.05 24.86 -18.27
C ASP A 28 22.76 23.55 -17.92
N ARG A 29 22.95 22.64 -18.87
CA ARG A 29 23.51 21.29 -18.60
C ARG A 29 22.62 20.47 -17.65
N LEU A 30 21.31 20.43 -17.94
CA LEU A 30 20.33 19.65 -17.20
C LEU A 30 19.87 18.40 -17.95
N LEU A 31 19.68 17.30 -17.22
CA LEU A 31 18.88 16.17 -17.69
C LEU A 31 17.44 16.33 -17.21
N ILE A 32 16.56 16.77 -18.09
CA ILE A 32 15.13 16.91 -17.79
C ILE A 32 14.46 15.55 -18.03
N ILE A 33 13.85 14.99 -16.99
CA ILE A 33 13.09 13.74 -17.10
C ILE A 33 11.60 13.99 -16.92
N ALA A 34 10.79 13.21 -17.62
CA ALA A 34 9.34 13.25 -17.46
C ALA A 34 8.74 11.86 -17.65
N ASN A 35 7.59 11.63 -17.02
CA ASN A 35 6.71 10.51 -17.35
C ASN A 35 6.08 10.72 -18.72
N HIS A 36 5.64 9.64 -19.37
CA HIS A 36 5.14 9.71 -20.73
C HIS A 36 3.67 9.26 -20.84
N GLU A 37 2.75 10.22 -20.79
CA GLU A 37 1.30 10.04 -20.83
C GLU A 37 0.71 10.09 -22.24
N SER A 38 1.27 10.90 -23.13
CA SER A 38 0.66 11.18 -24.42
C SER A 38 1.68 11.63 -25.45
N PHE A 39 1.24 11.68 -26.70
CA PHE A 39 2.03 12.29 -27.76
C PHE A 39 2.19 13.81 -27.62
N LEU A 40 1.42 14.49 -26.76
CA LEU A 40 1.54 15.93 -26.54
C LEU A 40 2.69 16.29 -25.59
N ASP A 41 3.21 15.34 -24.82
CA ASP A 41 4.10 15.64 -23.69
C ASP A 41 5.36 16.40 -24.13
N GLY A 42 6.00 15.97 -25.22
CA GLY A 42 7.16 16.67 -25.78
C GLY A 42 6.83 18.10 -26.20
N LEU A 43 5.67 18.32 -26.82
CA LEU A 43 5.16 19.64 -27.20
C LEU A 43 4.92 20.51 -25.97
N LEU A 44 4.23 19.97 -24.96
CA LEU A 44 3.91 20.69 -23.74
C LEU A 44 5.18 21.08 -22.96
N LEU A 45 6.13 20.17 -22.82
CA LEU A 45 7.43 20.48 -22.21
C LEU A 45 8.16 21.57 -23.00
N GLY A 46 8.27 21.43 -24.32
CA GLY A 46 8.96 22.43 -25.15
C GLY A 46 8.30 23.80 -25.17
N LEU A 47 6.96 23.86 -25.02
CA LEU A 47 6.23 25.11 -24.96
C LEU A 47 6.28 25.77 -23.60
N PHE A 48 6.24 25.02 -22.50
CA PHE A 48 5.98 25.56 -21.17
C PHE A 48 7.18 25.55 -20.22
N LEU A 49 8.21 24.73 -20.48
CA LEU A 49 9.45 24.81 -19.71
C LEU A 49 10.32 25.99 -20.21
N PRO A 50 10.86 26.85 -19.33
CA PRO A 50 11.65 28.01 -19.72
C PRO A 50 13.11 27.64 -20.07
N LYS A 51 13.33 26.50 -20.72
CA LYS A 51 14.65 25.98 -21.09
C LYS A 51 14.65 25.50 -22.53
N ARG A 52 15.66 25.91 -23.31
CA ARG A 52 15.91 25.31 -24.62
C ARG A 52 16.56 23.95 -24.38
N ALA A 53 15.92 22.88 -24.84
CA ALA A 53 16.39 21.52 -24.63
C ALA A 53 16.28 20.66 -25.89
N THR A 54 17.21 19.72 -26.01
CA THR A 54 17.24 18.71 -27.07
C THR A 54 16.40 17.51 -26.65
N PHE A 55 15.33 17.20 -27.40
CA PHE A 55 14.45 16.06 -27.11
C PHE A 55 15.01 14.76 -27.66
N VAL A 56 15.20 13.77 -26.80
CA VAL A 56 15.55 12.41 -27.23
C VAL A 56 14.28 11.69 -27.68
N VAL A 57 14.21 11.36 -28.97
CA VAL A 57 13.03 10.72 -29.57
C VAL A 57 13.40 9.40 -30.24
N HIS A 58 12.50 8.42 -30.14
CA HIS A 58 12.66 7.16 -30.85
C HIS A 58 12.63 7.39 -32.36
N THR A 59 13.52 6.75 -33.14
CA THR A 59 13.58 6.88 -34.61
C THR A 59 12.23 6.61 -35.29
N GLY A 60 11.47 5.65 -34.77
CA GLY A 60 10.11 5.33 -35.23
C GLY A 60 9.11 6.48 -35.15
N VAL A 61 9.26 7.44 -34.22
CA VAL A 61 8.36 8.61 -34.11
C VAL A 61 8.48 9.50 -35.35
N LEU A 62 9.66 9.56 -35.98
CA LEU A 62 9.89 10.34 -37.20
C LEU A 62 9.17 9.78 -38.44
N LYS A 63 8.65 8.54 -38.37
CA LYS A 63 7.84 7.96 -39.46
C LYS A 63 6.46 8.62 -39.56
N ASN A 64 5.95 9.20 -38.47
CA ASN A 64 4.67 9.90 -38.48
C ASN A 64 4.89 11.35 -38.96
N LEU A 65 4.22 11.70 -40.07
CA LEU A 65 4.36 12.99 -40.74
C LEU A 65 4.03 14.18 -39.82
N PHE A 66 3.04 14.02 -38.94
CA PHE A 66 2.63 15.06 -37.99
C PHE A 66 3.75 15.35 -36.97
N PHE A 67 4.33 14.32 -36.37
CA PHE A 67 5.45 14.47 -35.43
C PHE A 67 6.71 15.00 -36.10
N ARG A 68 6.99 14.55 -37.33
CA ARG A 68 8.14 15.03 -38.09
C ARG A 68 8.04 16.53 -38.36
N TRP A 69 6.84 17.06 -38.63
CA TRP A 69 6.64 18.50 -38.81
C TRP A 69 6.87 19.26 -37.50
N TRP A 70 6.34 18.77 -36.38
CA TRP A 70 6.52 19.42 -35.08
C TRP A 70 7.98 19.40 -34.59
N LEU A 71 8.69 18.28 -34.74
CA LEU A 71 10.09 18.15 -34.34
C LEU A 71 11.04 19.07 -35.12
N LYS A 72 10.63 19.65 -36.26
CA LYS A 72 11.42 20.71 -36.91
C LYS A 72 11.46 22.01 -36.10
N LEU A 73 10.51 22.21 -35.19
CA LEU A 73 10.41 23.42 -34.36
C LEU A 73 11.23 23.31 -33.07
N THR A 74 11.76 22.14 -32.73
CA THR A 74 12.52 21.88 -31.51
C THR A 74 13.82 21.13 -31.80
N PRO A 75 14.94 21.44 -31.11
CA PRO A 75 16.13 20.60 -31.17
C PRO A 75 15.76 19.17 -30.74
N HIS A 76 16.10 18.18 -31.56
CA HIS A 76 15.82 16.78 -31.25
C HIS A 76 16.98 15.89 -31.66
N LEU A 77 17.13 14.80 -30.93
CA LEU A 77 18.10 13.73 -31.19
C LEU A 77 17.32 12.44 -31.40
N SER A 78 17.33 11.91 -32.62
CA SER A 78 16.75 10.61 -32.89
C SER A 78 17.69 9.51 -32.42
N VAL A 79 17.14 8.59 -31.64
CA VAL A 79 17.87 7.54 -30.98
C VAL A 79 17.17 6.21 -31.22
N ASP A 80 17.94 5.21 -31.63
CA ASP A 80 17.52 3.81 -31.60
C ASP A 80 17.91 3.23 -30.22
N PRO A 81 16.93 2.82 -29.38
CA PRO A 81 17.21 2.19 -28.10
C PRO A 81 18.03 0.91 -28.21
N ALA A 82 17.99 0.22 -29.36
CA ALA A 82 18.78 -0.96 -29.62
C ALA A 82 20.26 -0.65 -29.89
N SER A 83 20.61 0.61 -30.18
CA SER A 83 21.99 1.02 -30.46
C SER A 83 22.73 1.46 -29.20
N PRO A 84 23.85 0.82 -28.81
CA PRO A 84 24.68 1.28 -27.68
C PRO A 84 25.25 2.71 -27.87
N LEU A 85 25.35 3.19 -29.11
CA LEU A 85 25.89 4.52 -29.45
C LEU A 85 24.90 5.65 -29.15
N ALA A 86 23.62 5.33 -29.00
CA ALA A 86 22.53 6.20 -28.58
C ALA A 86 22.90 7.12 -27.40
N MET A 87 23.26 6.50 -26.28
CA MET A 87 23.52 7.18 -25.03
C MET A 87 24.83 7.96 -25.07
N LYS A 88 25.79 7.56 -25.93
CA LYS A 88 27.03 8.32 -26.14
C LYS A 88 26.74 9.70 -26.75
N LYS A 89 25.80 9.79 -27.71
CA LYS A 89 25.38 11.08 -28.29
C LYS A 89 24.71 11.97 -27.26
N VAL A 90 23.88 11.39 -26.39
CA VAL A 90 23.25 12.12 -25.27
C VAL A 90 24.30 12.69 -24.31
N VAL A 91 25.27 11.87 -23.90
CA VAL A 91 26.40 12.28 -23.05
C VAL A 91 27.19 13.43 -23.69
N GLN A 92 27.46 13.37 -24.99
CA GLN A 92 28.17 14.43 -25.71
C GLN A 92 27.42 15.77 -25.67
N ARG A 93 26.09 15.75 -25.85
CA ARG A 93 25.25 16.96 -25.79
C ARG A 93 25.25 17.59 -24.40
N LEU A 94 25.10 16.79 -23.36
CA LEU A 94 25.19 17.25 -21.97
C LEU A 94 26.59 17.82 -21.65
N ASN A 95 27.66 17.18 -22.12
CA ASN A 95 29.02 17.69 -21.93
C ASN A 95 29.31 18.97 -22.72
N ALA A 96 28.57 19.23 -23.80
CA ALA A 96 28.59 20.50 -24.54
C ALA A 96 27.76 21.61 -23.84
N GLY A 97 27.18 21.33 -22.67
CA GLY A 97 26.39 22.30 -21.90
C GLY A 97 24.90 22.36 -22.29
N GLU A 98 24.44 21.51 -23.20
CA GLU A 98 23.03 21.51 -23.62
C GLU A 98 22.13 20.86 -22.57
N ASN A 99 20.89 21.35 -22.46
CA ASN A 99 19.82 20.64 -21.75
C ASN A 99 19.27 19.51 -22.61
N VAL A 100 18.97 18.36 -22.01
CA VAL A 100 18.40 17.21 -22.73
C VAL A 100 17.13 16.74 -22.04
N VAL A 101 16.06 16.52 -22.81
CA VAL A 101 14.81 15.93 -22.33
C VAL A 101 14.78 14.46 -22.70
N ILE A 102 14.52 13.59 -21.71
CA ILE A 102 14.36 12.15 -21.92
C ILE A 102 13.12 11.66 -21.15
N PHE A 103 12.33 10.81 -21.79
CA PHE A 103 11.27 10.04 -21.12
C PHE A 103 11.83 8.68 -20.69
N PRO A 104 12.12 8.43 -19.40
CA PRO A 104 12.83 7.22 -19.00
C PRO A 104 12.07 5.92 -19.27
N GLU A 105 10.75 5.98 -19.43
CA GLU A 105 9.89 4.84 -19.80
C GLU A 105 10.08 4.39 -21.26
N GLY A 106 10.62 5.25 -22.12
CA GLY A 106 10.86 4.96 -23.54
C GLY A 106 9.61 4.73 -24.41
N ARG A 107 8.41 4.79 -23.81
CA ARG A 107 7.12 4.60 -24.46
C ARG A 107 6.03 5.40 -23.74
N ILE A 108 4.94 5.67 -24.43
CA ILE A 108 3.71 6.19 -23.82
C ILE A 108 3.08 5.08 -22.97
N THR A 109 2.62 5.44 -21.77
CA THR A 109 1.92 4.54 -20.85
C THR A 109 0.62 3.99 -21.47
N LEU A 110 0.29 2.73 -21.15
CA LEU A 110 -0.96 2.09 -21.56
C LEU A 110 -1.96 1.94 -20.41
N THR A 111 -1.47 2.03 -19.17
CA THR A 111 -2.23 1.80 -17.95
C THR A 111 -2.39 3.07 -17.11
N GLY A 112 -1.63 4.12 -17.41
CA GLY A 112 -1.60 5.35 -16.61
C GLY A 112 -0.67 5.27 -15.40
N ALA A 113 -0.20 4.08 -15.04
CA ALA A 113 0.83 3.87 -14.02
C ALA A 113 2.24 3.99 -14.61
N LEU A 114 3.25 3.96 -13.73
CA LEU A 114 4.66 3.92 -14.12
C LEU A 114 4.98 2.59 -14.78
N MET A 115 5.43 2.64 -16.03
CA MET A 115 5.86 1.45 -16.75
C MET A 115 7.35 1.17 -16.50
N LYS A 116 7.92 0.20 -17.24
CA LYS A 116 9.36 -0.10 -17.20
C LYS A 116 10.19 1.16 -17.45
N VAL A 117 11.04 1.51 -16.47
CA VAL A 117 12.09 2.53 -16.61
C VAL A 117 13.37 1.88 -17.15
N TYR A 118 13.97 2.48 -18.16
CA TYR A 118 15.23 1.98 -18.75
C TYR A 118 16.46 2.51 -17.99
N ASP A 119 17.51 1.69 -17.91
CA ASP A 119 18.76 2.06 -17.24
C ASP A 119 19.55 3.16 -17.94
N GLY A 120 19.31 3.37 -19.24
CA GLY A 120 20.07 4.30 -20.09
C GLY A 120 20.08 5.74 -19.54
N PRO A 121 18.92 6.36 -19.31
CA PRO A 121 18.82 7.68 -18.66
C PRO A 121 19.57 7.78 -17.33
N GLY A 122 19.43 6.77 -16.46
CA GLY A 122 20.14 6.73 -15.17
C GLY A 122 21.65 6.69 -15.36
N PHE A 123 22.13 5.83 -16.25
CA PHE A 123 23.54 5.74 -16.60
C PHE A 123 24.09 7.04 -17.19
N VAL A 124 23.32 7.72 -18.05
CA VAL A 124 23.70 9.04 -18.59
C VAL A 124 23.91 10.02 -17.44
N ALA A 125 22.95 10.12 -16.51
CA ALA A 125 23.03 11.04 -15.38
C ALA A 125 24.25 10.75 -14.49
N ALA A 126 24.43 9.48 -14.10
CA ALA A 126 25.55 9.07 -13.26
C ALA A 126 26.91 9.29 -13.94
N LYS A 127 27.00 9.10 -15.26
CA LYS A 127 28.25 9.26 -16.02
C LYS A 127 28.64 10.73 -16.23
N THR A 128 27.66 11.62 -16.41
CA THR A 128 27.94 13.05 -16.66
C THR A 128 27.95 13.88 -15.38
N GLY A 129 27.37 13.37 -14.28
CA GLY A 129 27.22 14.10 -13.02
C GLY A 129 26.31 15.33 -13.15
N VAL A 130 25.38 15.32 -14.11
CA VAL A 130 24.45 16.43 -14.33
C VAL A 130 23.30 16.39 -13.34
N LYS A 131 22.76 17.56 -13.01
CA LYS A 131 21.50 17.66 -12.27
C LYS A 131 20.35 17.14 -13.13
N ILE A 132 19.45 16.42 -12.49
CA ILE A 132 18.23 15.86 -13.05
C ILE A 132 17.08 16.79 -12.64
N LEU A 133 16.28 17.25 -13.59
CA LEU A 133 15.07 18.03 -13.33
C LEU A 133 13.83 17.17 -13.60
N PRO A 134 13.15 16.63 -12.57
CA PRO A 134 11.95 15.83 -12.75
C PRO A 134 10.73 16.70 -13.04
N VAL A 135 9.97 16.35 -14.08
CA VAL A 135 8.75 17.04 -14.49
C VAL A 135 7.62 16.04 -14.66
N ARG A 136 6.59 16.15 -13.82
CA ARG A 136 5.36 15.36 -13.96
C ARG A 136 4.42 16.02 -14.95
N VAL A 137 4.04 15.28 -15.99
CA VAL A 137 2.92 15.59 -16.88
C VAL A 137 1.69 14.84 -16.38
N GLU A 138 0.60 15.54 -16.10
CA GLU A 138 -0.64 14.96 -15.59
C GLU A 138 -1.85 15.37 -16.45
N GLY A 139 -2.71 14.40 -16.76
CA GLY A 139 -4.00 14.59 -17.43
C GLY A 139 -3.94 14.44 -18.95
N ALA A 140 -2.74 14.46 -19.54
CA ALA A 140 -2.55 14.32 -20.97
C ALA A 140 -2.93 12.90 -21.46
N ALA A 141 -2.80 11.89 -20.59
CA ALA A 141 -3.14 10.50 -20.89
C ALA A 141 -4.63 10.30 -21.24
N GLN A 142 -5.52 11.14 -20.70
CA GLN A 142 -6.95 11.07 -20.97
C GLN A 142 -7.34 11.67 -22.33
N SER A 143 -6.42 12.36 -23.00
CA SER A 143 -6.71 12.95 -24.31
C SER A 143 -6.76 11.88 -25.41
N TYR A 144 -7.30 12.23 -26.57
CA TYR A 144 -7.20 11.39 -27.78
C TYR A 144 -5.77 11.26 -28.32
N PHE A 145 -4.80 11.98 -27.73
CA PHE A 145 -3.38 11.83 -28.00
C PHE A 145 -2.69 10.88 -27.00
N GLY A 146 -3.41 10.36 -26.01
CA GLY A 146 -2.94 9.31 -25.10
C GLY A 146 -3.03 7.91 -25.72
N ARG A 147 -2.55 6.90 -24.99
CA ARG A 147 -2.62 5.48 -25.39
C ARG A 147 -3.22 4.58 -24.31
N LEU A 148 -3.96 5.14 -23.36
CA LEU A 148 -4.65 4.36 -22.33
C LEU A 148 -5.58 3.33 -22.97
N SER A 149 -5.69 2.17 -22.31
CA SER A 149 -6.65 1.13 -22.66
C SER A 149 -8.09 1.64 -22.67
N ASP A 150 -8.99 0.92 -23.33
CA ASP A 150 -10.41 1.29 -23.44
C ASP A 150 -11.14 1.31 -22.09
N ALA A 151 -10.56 0.68 -21.06
CA ALA A 151 -11.06 0.78 -19.68
C ALA A 151 -10.94 2.19 -19.08
N HIS A 152 -10.13 3.07 -19.69
CA HIS A 152 -9.99 4.46 -19.25
C HIS A 152 -10.87 5.40 -20.08
N PRO A 153 -11.69 6.24 -19.46
CA PRO A 153 -12.46 7.22 -20.21
C PRO A 153 -11.55 8.28 -20.82
N ARG A 154 -11.78 8.55 -22.11
CA ARG A 154 -11.13 9.63 -22.85
C ARG A 154 -11.91 10.93 -22.72
N LYS A 155 -11.19 12.04 -22.76
CA LYS A 155 -11.71 13.41 -22.74
C LYS A 155 -11.16 14.15 -23.96
N LEU A 156 -11.99 14.95 -24.62
CA LEU A 156 -11.58 15.67 -25.83
C LEU A 156 -10.42 16.63 -25.56
N LEU A 157 -10.54 17.42 -24.48
CA LEU A 157 -9.58 18.45 -24.09
C LEU A 157 -9.40 18.45 -22.55
N PRO A 158 -8.72 17.43 -21.99
CA PRO A 158 -8.48 17.36 -20.56
C PRO A 158 -7.61 18.53 -20.11
N ARG A 159 -7.75 18.91 -18.83
CA ARG A 159 -6.80 19.82 -18.20
C ARG A 159 -5.46 19.11 -18.09
N VAL A 160 -4.38 19.79 -18.46
CA VAL A 160 -3.02 19.29 -18.32
C VAL A 160 -2.24 20.11 -17.30
N THR A 161 -1.56 19.44 -16.37
CA THR A 161 -0.72 20.10 -15.37
C THR A 161 0.72 19.61 -15.51
N LEU A 162 1.66 20.56 -15.55
CA LEU A 162 3.10 20.30 -15.49
C LEU A 162 3.60 20.68 -14.10
N LYS A 163 4.06 19.69 -13.34
CA LYS A 163 4.61 19.90 -11.98
C LYS A 163 6.11 19.67 -12.02
N ILE A 164 6.88 20.73 -11.79
CA ILE A 164 8.34 20.72 -11.83
C ILE A 164 8.85 20.56 -10.39
N LEU A 165 9.59 19.48 -10.13
CA LEU A 165 10.17 19.23 -8.80
C LEU A 165 11.55 19.87 -8.67
N PRO A 166 12.04 20.06 -7.44
CA PRO A 166 13.44 20.41 -7.19
C PRO A 166 14.41 19.46 -7.94
N PRO A 167 15.53 19.99 -8.48
CA PRO A 167 16.54 19.17 -9.11
C PRO A 167 17.15 18.17 -8.12
N THR A 168 17.52 17.01 -8.65
CA THR A 168 18.19 15.94 -7.91
C THR A 168 19.39 15.42 -8.71
N ASP A 169 20.11 14.44 -8.18
CA ASP A 169 21.25 13.84 -8.86
C ASP A 169 21.38 12.35 -8.50
N ILE A 170 22.09 11.61 -9.36
CA ILE A 170 22.41 10.21 -9.12
C ILE A 170 23.90 10.12 -8.84
N ARG A 171 24.25 9.79 -7.60
CA ARG A 171 25.62 9.45 -7.19
C ARG A 171 25.73 7.95 -6.99
N ILE A 172 26.76 7.36 -7.57
CA ILE A 172 27.10 5.95 -7.31
C ILE A 172 28.25 5.96 -6.32
N GLU A 173 27.92 5.80 -5.05
CA GLU A 173 28.91 5.72 -3.98
C GLU A 173 29.50 4.30 -3.91
N GLN A 174 30.83 4.20 -3.78
CA GLN A 174 31.48 2.92 -3.48
C GLN A 174 31.42 2.70 -1.97
N HIS A 175 30.60 1.78 -1.51
CA HIS A 175 30.55 1.42 -0.09
C HIS A 175 31.56 0.31 0.21
N GLY A 176 32.47 0.53 1.16
CA GLY A 176 33.32 -0.49 1.78
C GLY A 176 34.58 -0.96 1.01
N HIS A 177 35.30 -1.93 1.59
CA HIS A 177 36.48 -2.60 1.03
C HIS A 177 36.14 -3.62 -0.08
N HIS A 178 35.14 -3.33 -0.92
CA HIS A 178 34.75 -4.21 -2.01
C HIS A 178 35.52 -3.91 -3.30
N ALA A 179 35.66 -4.93 -4.15
CA ALA A 179 36.23 -4.79 -5.48
C ALA A 179 35.48 -3.69 -6.28
N PRO A 180 36.16 -2.96 -7.19
CA PRO A 180 35.53 -1.91 -7.98
C PRO A 180 34.29 -2.42 -8.72
N LEU A 181 33.18 -1.67 -8.62
CA LEU A 181 31.94 -2.02 -9.33
C LEU A 181 32.20 -2.21 -10.83
N THR A 182 31.65 -3.28 -11.42
CA THR A 182 31.68 -3.48 -12.86
C THR A 182 30.84 -2.42 -13.59
N ALA A 183 31.10 -2.21 -14.89
CA ALA A 183 30.28 -1.31 -15.70
C ALA A 183 28.81 -1.72 -15.74
N LYS A 184 28.53 -3.04 -15.70
CA LYS A 184 27.16 -3.59 -15.65
C LYS A 184 26.47 -3.26 -14.33
N GLN A 185 27.15 -3.43 -13.20
CA GLN A 185 26.62 -3.07 -11.87
C GLN A 185 26.34 -1.57 -11.75
N ARG A 186 27.29 -0.72 -12.17
CA ARG A 186 27.08 0.74 -12.18
C ARG A 186 25.84 1.14 -13.00
N ARG A 187 25.65 0.53 -14.17
CA ARG A 187 24.47 0.78 -15.01
C ARG A 187 23.17 0.36 -14.33
N ARG A 188 23.16 -0.81 -13.67
CA ARG A 188 21.99 -1.30 -12.91
C ARG A 188 21.62 -0.35 -11.77
N ILE A 189 22.59 -0.01 -10.92
CA ILE A 189 22.40 0.90 -9.77
C ILE A 189 21.86 2.26 -10.24
N ALA A 190 22.43 2.81 -11.32
CA ALA A 190 21.95 4.06 -11.88
C ALA A 190 20.52 3.96 -12.45
N GLY A 191 20.17 2.82 -13.05
CA GLY A 191 18.82 2.54 -13.53
C GLY A 191 17.80 2.44 -12.40
N GLU A 192 18.16 1.77 -11.30
CA GLU A 192 17.34 1.67 -10.10
C GLU A 192 17.15 3.02 -9.41
N ALA A 193 18.21 3.83 -9.32
CA ALA A 193 18.10 5.21 -8.84
C ALA A 193 17.17 6.07 -9.71
N MET A 194 17.27 5.94 -11.04
CA MET A 194 16.35 6.62 -11.98
C MET A 194 14.90 6.17 -11.79
N ARG A 195 14.67 4.86 -11.56
CA ARG A 195 13.34 4.35 -11.21
C ARG A 195 12.84 4.97 -9.91
N GLY A 196 13.68 5.04 -8.88
CA GLY A 196 13.36 5.68 -7.60
C GLY A 196 12.96 7.16 -7.76
N ILE A 197 13.69 7.92 -8.58
CA ILE A 197 13.34 9.32 -8.89
C ILE A 197 11.97 9.41 -9.59
N MET A 198 11.70 8.54 -10.56
CA MET A 198 10.40 8.50 -11.24
C MET A 198 9.26 8.17 -10.27
N GLN A 199 9.44 7.17 -9.41
CA GLN A 199 8.45 6.79 -8.38
C GLN A 199 8.22 7.93 -7.38
N HIS A 200 9.29 8.57 -6.91
CA HIS A 200 9.21 9.72 -6.00
C HIS A 200 8.50 10.91 -6.65
N MET A 201 8.79 11.20 -7.93
CA MET A 201 8.11 12.24 -8.69
C MET A 201 6.61 11.97 -8.80
N LEU A 202 6.21 10.74 -9.09
CA LEU A 202 4.79 10.36 -9.15
C LEU A 202 4.10 10.50 -7.79
N PHE A 203 4.77 10.13 -6.70
CA PHE A 203 4.25 10.22 -5.35
C PHE A 203 4.12 11.67 -4.87
N LYS A 204 5.20 12.47 -4.93
CA LYS A 204 5.21 13.84 -4.38
C LYS A 204 4.35 14.83 -5.14
N THR A 205 3.89 14.49 -6.34
CA THR A 205 3.03 15.35 -7.15
C THR A 205 1.55 15.12 -6.92
N GLN A 206 1.17 14.16 -6.06
CA GLN A 206 -0.23 13.91 -5.72
C GLN A 206 -0.78 15.01 -4.81
N GLN A 207 -2.08 15.24 -4.89
CA GLN A 207 -2.76 16.23 -4.03
C GLN A 207 -3.20 15.58 -2.73
N SER A 208 -2.98 16.24 -1.60
CA SER A 208 -3.55 15.84 -0.32
C SER A 208 -4.93 16.47 -0.16
N LYS A 209 -5.95 15.64 0.08
CA LYS A 209 -7.36 16.03 0.27
C LYS A 209 -8.02 15.17 1.35
N SER A 210 -9.29 15.39 1.63
CA SER A 210 -10.09 14.40 2.37
C SER A 210 -10.37 13.14 1.55
N LEU A 211 -10.71 12.03 2.21
CA LEU A 211 -11.05 10.76 1.54
C LEU A 211 -12.29 10.94 0.65
N PHE A 212 -13.29 11.68 1.10
CA PHE A 212 -14.49 11.96 0.32
C PHE A 212 -14.19 12.80 -0.93
N GLU A 213 -13.34 13.82 -0.83
CA GLU A 213 -12.92 14.58 -2.02
C GLU A 213 -12.10 13.73 -3.00
N GLY A 214 -11.22 12.85 -2.49
CA GLY A 214 -10.51 11.89 -3.35
C GLY A 214 -11.46 10.98 -4.11
N PHE A 215 -12.55 10.56 -3.48
CA PHE A 215 -13.63 9.80 -4.12
C PHE A 215 -14.36 10.63 -5.20
N LEU A 216 -14.66 11.90 -4.94
CA LEU A 216 -15.27 12.79 -5.93
C LEU A 216 -14.34 13.08 -7.11
N ASP A 217 -13.03 13.20 -6.87
CA ASP A 217 -12.03 13.35 -7.93
C ASP A 217 -11.94 12.10 -8.80
N ALA A 218 -12.00 10.91 -8.19
CA ALA A 218 -12.09 9.65 -8.91
C ALA A 218 -13.34 9.62 -9.79
N MET A 219 -14.50 10.01 -9.24
CA MET A 219 -15.75 10.10 -9.99
C MET A 219 -15.66 11.10 -11.17
N ASP A 220 -15.06 12.27 -10.99
CA ASP A 220 -14.86 13.25 -12.06
C ASP A 220 -13.87 12.75 -13.13
N LYS A 221 -12.89 11.95 -12.71
CA LYS A 221 -11.88 11.38 -13.59
C LYS A 221 -12.44 10.22 -14.42
N TYR A 222 -13.15 9.30 -13.79
CA TYR A 222 -13.57 8.02 -14.37
C TYR A 222 -15.05 7.99 -14.79
N GLY A 223 -15.85 8.97 -14.37
CA GLY A 223 -17.26 9.11 -14.72
C GLY A 223 -18.21 8.51 -13.68
N ALA A 224 -19.28 9.25 -13.38
CA ALA A 224 -20.28 8.87 -12.36
C ALA A 224 -21.01 7.55 -12.64
N LYS A 225 -21.14 7.15 -13.91
CA LYS A 225 -21.81 5.89 -14.31
C LYS A 225 -20.88 4.68 -14.35
N THR A 226 -19.61 4.85 -14.03
CA THR A 226 -18.64 3.74 -14.03
C THR A 226 -18.95 2.81 -12.86
N ARG A 227 -19.15 1.53 -13.16
CA ARG A 227 -19.34 0.46 -12.19
C ARG A 227 -18.03 0.20 -11.47
N ILE A 228 -18.04 0.30 -10.15
CA ILE A 228 -16.79 0.38 -9.37
C ILE A 228 -16.75 -0.61 -8.20
N ILE A 229 -17.90 -0.99 -7.66
CA ILE A 229 -17.95 -1.84 -6.47
C ILE A 229 -19.13 -2.79 -6.56
N GLU A 230 -18.90 -4.03 -6.18
CA GLU A 230 -19.89 -5.09 -6.07
C GLU A 230 -19.68 -5.79 -4.73
N ASP A 231 -20.73 -6.38 -4.15
CA ASP A 231 -20.63 -7.32 -3.04
C ASP A 231 -21.43 -8.60 -3.34
N MET A 232 -21.60 -9.48 -2.36
CA MET A 232 -22.28 -10.77 -2.54
C MET A 232 -23.77 -10.66 -2.92
N HIS A 233 -24.36 -9.47 -2.92
CA HIS A 233 -25.68 -9.24 -3.49
C HIS A 233 -25.68 -9.22 -5.02
N GLN A 234 -24.51 -9.30 -5.66
CA GLN A 234 -24.33 -9.37 -7.12
C GLN A 234 -24.91 -8.16 -7.88
N VAL A 235 -24.92 -7.01 -7.22
CA VAL A 235 -25.29 -5.73 -7.83
C VAL A 235 -24.02 -4.90 -7.99
N GLU A 236 -23.68 -4.58 -9.24
CA GLU A 236 -22.56 -3.69 -9.54
C GLU A 236 -23.00 -2.23 -9.40
N ASP A 237 -22.49 -1.59 -8.35
CA ASP A 237 -22.78 -0.20 -8.05
C ASP A 237 -21.85 0.74 -8.81
N THR A 238 -22.43 1.84 -9.31
CA THR A 238 -21.67 2.92 -9.92
C THR A 238 -21.12 3.90 -8.90
N TYR A 239 -20.17 4.75 -9.31
CA TYR A 239 -19.76 5.89 -8.48
C TYR A 239 -20.95 6.75 -8.00
N GLN A 240 -21.96 6.96 -8.85
CA GLN A 240 -23.17 7.69 -8.48
C GLN A 240 -23.95 6.99 -7.36
N ASP A 241 -24.04 5.66 -7.40
CA ASP A 241 -24.76 4.88 -6.38
C ASP A 241 -24.02 4.90 -5.04
N VAL A 242 -22.69 4.85 -5.08
CA VAL A 242 -21.84 5.00 -3.89
C VAL A 242 -21.95 6.42 -3.34
N LEU A 243 -21.92 7.46 -4.18
CA LEU A 243 -22.09 8.85 -3.77
C LEU A 243 -23.43 9.06 -3.05
N LYS A 244 -24.52 8.58 -3.65
CA LYS A 244 -25.87 8.69 -3.09
C LYS A 244 -25.97 8.04 -1.73
N ARG A 245 -25.45 6.82 -1.58
CA ARG A 245 -25.45 6.12 -0.28
C ARG A 245 -24.54 6.81 0.72
N SER A 246 -23.37 7.30 0.30
CA SER A 246 -22.43 7.99 1.19
C SER A 246 -23.03 9.27 1.78
N LEU A 247 -23.63 10.11 0.94
CA LEU A 247 -24.29 11.34 1.41
C LEU A 247 -25.49 11.03 2.32
N ALA A 248 -26.29 10.02 1.98
CA ALA A 248 -27.43 9.61 2.81
C ALA A 248 -26.98 9.06 4.18
N LEU A 249 -26.01 8.14 4.20
CA LEU A 249 -25.48 7.53 5.42
C LEU A 249 -24.71 8.52 6.27
N GLY A 250 -23.95 9.42 5.67
CA GLY A 250 -23.26 10.51 6.38
C GLY A 250 -24.24 11.49 7.03
N ARG A 251 -25.33 11.84 6.33
CA ARG A 251 -26.43 12.65 6.89
C ARG A 251 -27.13 11.94 8.05
N ILE A 252 -27.28 10.62 7.97
CA ILE A 252 -27.80 9.78 9.05
C ILE A 252 -26.85 9.75 10.25
N ALA A 253 -25.57 9.48 10.04
CA ALA A 253 -24.56 9.46 11.10
C ALA A 253 -24.50 10.81 11.84
N SER A 254 -24.74 11.90 11.12
CA SER A 254 -24.81 13.25 11.67
C SER A 254 -25.94 13.50 12.68
N LYS A 255 -26.96 12.62 12.73
CA LYS A 255 -28.07 12.72 13.69
C LYS A 255 -27.76 12.12 15.06
N VAL A 256 -26.73 11.28 15.12
CA VAL A 256 -26.33 10.54 16.32
C VAL A 256 -24.91 10.89 16.77
N SER A 257 -24.26 11.85 16.11
CA SER A 257 -22.89 12.27 16.41
C SER A 257 -22.59 13.69 15.92
N GLN A 258 -21.56 14.30 16.51
CA GLN A 258 -21.09 15.65 16.20
C GLN A 258 -19.88 15.65 15.27
N PRO A 259 -19.61 16.77 14.56
CA PRO A 259 -18.34 16.96 13.85
C PRO A 259 -17.13 16.79 14.79
N GLY A 260 -16.11 16.07 14.36
CA GLY A 260 -14.91 15.72 15.12
C GLY A 260 -15.08 14.54 16.09
N GLU A 261 -16.29 14.00 16.24
CA GLU A 261 -16.53 12.87 17.14
C GLU A 261 -16.03 11.55 16.53
N VAL A 262 -15.36 10.75 17.37
CA VAL A 262 -14.97 9.37 17.05
C VAL A 262 -16.15 8.45 17.29
N VAL A 263 -16.65 7.82 16.23
CA VAL A 263 -17.83 6.97 16.26
C VAL A 263 -17.46 5.58 15.78
N ALA A 264 -17.77 4.57 16.57
CA ALA A 264 -17.46 3.19 16.22
C ALA A 264 -18.33 2.70 15.05
N VAL A 265 -17.72 1.96 14.13
CA VAL A 265 -18.39 1.26 13.03
C VAL A 265 -18.18 -0.23 13.20
N LEU A 266 -19.28 -0.94 13.44
CA LEU A 266 -19.34 -2.39 13.63
C LEU A 266 -20.15 -3.01 12.49
N MET A 267 -19.49 -3.17 11.33
CA MET A 267 -20.12 -3.56 10.06
C MET A 267 -19.24 -4.55 9.26
N PRO A 268 -19.83 -5.38 8.37
CA PRO A 268 -19.07 -6.35 7.58
C PRO A 268 -18.43 -5.71 6.35
N ASN A 269 -17.70 -6.51 5.56
CA ASN A 269 -17.19 -6.12 4.25
C ASN A 269 -18.30 -6.08 3.20
N ILE A 270 -19.05 -4.98 3.15
CA ILE A 270 -20.11 -4.74 2.18
C ILE A 270 -20.06 -3.30 1.66
N THR A 271 -20.72 -3.04 0.53
CA THR A 271 -20.74 -1.74 -0.12
C THR A 271 -21.19 -0.59 0.80
N ASN A 272 -22.21 -0.85 1.64
CA ASN A 272 -22.73 0.11 2.60
C ASN A 272 -21.71 0.53 3.67
N THR A 273 -20.75 -0.33 4.02
CA THR A 273 -19.71 0.00 5.01
C THR A 273 -18.77 1.06 4.47
N LEU A 274 -18.30 0.93 3.23
CA LEU A 274 -17.47 1.96 2.60
C LEU A 274 -18.25 3.25 2.33
N ALA A 275 -19.53 3.13 1.93
CA ALA A 275 -20.38 4.30 1.78
C ALA A 275 -20.56 5.04 3.12
N LEU A 276 -20.74 4.32 4.23
CA LEU A 276 -20.80 4.93 5.57
C LEU A 276 -19.49 5.65 5.92
N VAL A 277 -18.33 5.01 5.70
CA VAL A 277 -17.00 5.62 5.94
C VAL A 277 -16.81 6.90 5.13
N LEU A 278 -17.12 6.87 3.83
CA LEU A 278 -17.06 8.06 2.97
C LEU A 278 -18.06 9.14 3.41
N GLY A 279 -19.26 8.74 3.79
CA GLY A 279 -20.28 9.64 4.32
C GLY A 279 -19.84 10.31 5.61
N MET A 280 -19.28 9.55 6.56
CA MET A 280 -18.73 10.10 7.80
C MET A 280 -17.60 11.08 7.50
N SER A 281 -16.70 10.76 6.57
CA SER A 281 -15.67 11.69 6.09
C SER A 281 -16.27 12.98 5.48
N ALA A 282 -17.36 12.88 4.71
CA ALA A 282 -18.01 14.04 4.10
C ALA A 282 -18.61 15.02 5.14
N PHE A 283 -18.97 14.51 6.31
CA PHE A 283 -19.58 15.29 7.38
C PHE A 283 -18.68 15.35 8.63
N LYS A 284 -17.34 15.26 8.52
CA LYS A 284 -16.42 15.36 9.67
C LYS A 284 -16.71 14.40 10.84
N ARG A 285 -17.27 13.22 10.61
CA ARG A 285 -17.36 12.16 11.63
C ARG A 285 -16.16 11.23 11.45
N ILE A 286 -15.53 10.82 12.54
CA ILE A 286 -14.33 9.98 12.50
C ILE A 286 -14.75 8.51 12.71
N PRO A 287 -14.77 7.66 11.67
CA PRO A 287 -15.05 6.25 11.84
C PRO A 287 -13.94 5.56 12.65
N ALA A 288 -14.32 4.80 13.66
CA ALA A 288 -13.44 3.88 14.37
C ALA A 288 -13.87 2.43 14.06
N MET A 289 -13.06 1.70 13.29
CA MET A 289 -13.48 0.40 12.77
C MET A 289 -13.27 -0.69 13.82
N LEU A 290 -14.36 -1.22 14.39
CA LEU A 290 -14.28 -2.23 15.44
C LEU A 290 -13.98 -3.63 14.89
N ASN A 291 -13.04 -4.32 15.54
CA ASN A 291 -12.77 -5.72 15.28
C ASN A 291 -13.76 -6.60 16.04
N TYR A 292 -14.79 -7.08 15.35
CA TYR A 292 -15.80 -7.97 15.93
C TYR A 292 -15.28 -9.35 16.34
N THR A 293 -14.08 -9.75 15.89
CA THR A 293 -13.45 -11.00 16.32
C THR A 293 -12.74 -10.89 17.68
N ALA A 294 -12.65 -9.68 18.24
CA ALA A 294 -12.01 -9.44 19.54
C ALA A 294 -12.92 -9.75 20.75
N GLY A 295 -14.19 -10.09 20.51
CA GLY A 295 -15.19 -10.29 21.56
C GLY A 295 -15.63 -8.98 22.22
N ALA A 296 -16.53 -9.09 23.20
CA ALA A 296 -17.16 -7.94 23.84
C ALA A 296 -16.13 -7.08 24.58
N ASP A 297 -15.30 -7.68 25.42
CA ASP A 297 -14.28 -6.96 26.21
C ASP A 297 -13.23 -6.31 25.32
N GLY A 298 -12.79 -6.98 24.26
CA GLY A 298 -11.86 -6.41 23.29
C GLY A 298 -12.45 -5.16 22.62
N MET A 299 -13.71 -5.22 22.18
CA MET A 299 -14.39 -4.06 21.59
C MET A 299 -14.67 -2.95 22.60
N ARG A 300 -15.05 -3.28 23.84
CA ARG A 300 -15.22 -2.29 24.91
C ARG A 300 -13.91 -1.59 25.25
N ASN A 301 -12.82 -2.33 25.38
CA ASN A 301 -11.49 -1.75 25.63
C ASN A 301 -11.04 -0.83 24.48
N ALA A 302 -11.35 -1.19 23.23
CA ALA A 302 -11.11 -0.35 22.07
C ALA A 302 -11.93 0.95 22.14
N CYS A 303 -13.21 0.85 22.52
CA CYS A 303 -14.07 2.02 22.72
C CYS A 303 -13.56 2.92 23.85
N ILE A 304 -13.11 2.35 24.97
CA ILE A 304 -12.50 3.09 26.08
C ILE A 304 -11.25 3.83 25.60
N ALA A 305 -10.32 3.14 24.94
CA ALA A 305 -9.09 3.77 24.45
C ALA A 305 -9.36 5.00 23.59
N ALA A 306 -10.33 4.91 22.66
CA ALA A 306 -10.70 5.99 21.75
C ALA A 306 -11.80 6.93 22.28
N ASN A 307 -12.20 6.81 23.56
CA ASN A 307 -13.28 7.59 24.19
C ASN A 307 -14.61 7.57 23.38
N ILE A 308 -14.97 6.40 22.85
CA ILE A 308 -16.16 6.20 22.01
C ILE A 308 -17.37 5.92 22.89
N ARG A 309 -18.49 6.58 22.58
CA ARG A 309 -19.79 6.35 23.23
C ARG A 309 -20.84 5.73 22.30
N THR A 310 -20.73 5.99 20.99
CA THR A 310 -21.72 5.57 20.00
C THR A 310 -21.13 4.54 19.04
N VAL A 311 -21.86 3.45 18.82
CA VAL A 311 -21.51 2.38 17.87
C VAL A 311 -22.61 2.29 16.81
N ILE A 312 -22.25 2.46 15.53
CA ILE A 312 -23.15 2.26 14.40
C ILE A 312 -22.99 0.83 13.88
N SER A 313 -24.09 0.10 13.77
CA SER A 313 -24.13 -1.29 13.27
C SER A 313 -25.38 -1.58 12.41
N SER A 314 -25.57 -2.83 12.00
CA SER A 314 -26.75 -3.33 11.28
C SER A 314 -27.26 -4.57 11.97
N ARG A 315 -28.58 -4.66 12.20
CA ARG A 315 -29.20 -5.83 12.84
C ARG A 315 -28.95 -7.10 12.04
N LYS A 316 -29.05 -7.00 10.70
CA LYS A 316 -28.74 -8.10 9.79
C LYS A 316 -27.31 -8.61 9.94
N PHE A 317 -26.36 -7.70 10.15
CA PHE A 317 -24.97 -8.09 10.38
C PHE A 317 -24.79 -8.76 11.74
N ILE A 318 -25.36 -8.19 12.81
CA ILE A 318 -25.27 -8.77 14.16
C ILE A 318 -25.81 -10.20 14.16
N GLU A 319 -26.95 -10.44 13.51
CA GLU A 319 -27.53 -11.78 13.35
C GLU A 319 -26.65 -12.70 12.51
N ALA A 320 -26.26 -12.27 11.30
CA ALA A 320 -25.44 -13.09 10.40
C ALA A 320 -24.07 -13.46 10.97
N ALA A 321 -23.49 -12.59 11.81
CA ALA A 321 -22.22 -12.81 12.48
C ALA A 321 -22.36 -13.43 13.88
N LYS A 322 -23.58 -13.69 14.35
CA LYS A 322 -23.88 -14.25 15.68
C LYS A 322 -23.28 -13.43 16.83
N LEU A 323 -23.46 -12.11 16.77
CA LEU A 323 -22.88 -11.13 17.70
C LEU A 323 -23.88 -10.63 18.75
N GLU A 324 -25.08 -11.19 18.85
CA GLU A 324 -26.16 -10.72 19.72
C GLU A 324 -25.74 -10.65 21.19
N GLU A 325 -25.18 -11.75 21.70
CA GLU A 325 -24.68 -11.83 23.08
C GLU A 325 -23.49 -10.87 23.29
N THR A 326 -22.60 -10.80 22.30
CA THR A 326 -21.43 -9.92 22.35
C THR A 326 -21.86 -8.45 22.47
N VAL A 327 -22.83 -8.03 21.66
CA VAL A 327 -23.43 -6.69 21.66
C VAL A 327 -24.20 -6.43 22.95
N ALA A 328 -24.95 -7.42 23.44
CA ALA A 328 -25.70 -7.31 24.71
C ALA A 328 -24.81 -7.13 25.94
N ASN A 329 -23.53 -7.52 25.84
CA ASN A 329 -22.51 -7.35 26.87
C ASN A 329 -21.78 -5.99 26.81
N MET A 330 -22.12 -5.11 25.85
CA MET A 330 -21.58 -3.75 25.73
C MET A 330 -22.59 -2.67 26.17
N ARG A 331 -23.28 -2.89 27.30
CA ARG A 331 -24.42 -2.07 27.76
C ARG A 331 -24.06 -0.62 28.08
N ASP A 332 -22.77 -0.32 28.26
CA ASP A 332 -22.22 0.99 28.51
C ASP A 332 -22.10 1.85 27.23
N LEU A 333 -22.32 1.27 26.06
CA LEU A 333 -22.26 1.94 24.76
C LEU A 333 -23.65 2.14 24.17
N ASN A 334 -23.83 3.27 23.47
CA ASN A 334 -25.04 3.54 22.69
C ASN A 334 -24.92 2.87 21.31
N ILE A 335 -25.55 1.70 21.15
CA ILE A 335 -25.53 0.94 19.90
C ILE A 335 -26.73 1.31 19.06
N VAL A 336 -26.47 1.97 17.93
CA VAL A 336 -27.48 2.43 16.98
C VAL A 336 -27.44 1.60 15.70
N TYR A 337 -28.62 1.23 15.21
CA TYR A 337 -28.75 0.40 14.01
C TYR A 337 -29.13 1.26 12.80
N LEU A 338 -28.47 1.02 11.66
CA LEU A 338 -28.77 1.73 10.41
C LEU A 338 -30.24 1.57 9.99
N GLU A 339 -30.86 0.44 10.29
CA GLU A 339 -32.29 0.19 10.04
C GLU A 339 -33.18 1.17 10.81
N ASP A 340 -32.85 1.45 12.08
CA ASP A 340 -33.60 2.36 12.94
C ASP A 340 -33.37 3.81 12.49
N LEU A 341 -32.13 4.17 12.19
CA LEU A 341 -31.78 5.51 11.74
C LEU A 341 -32.33 5.84 10.34
N ARG A 342 -32.55 4.83 9.49
CA ARG A 342 -33.19 5.01 8.19
C ARG A 342 -34.60 5.58 8.33
N SER A 343 -35.34 5.20 9.38
CA SER A 343 -36.68 5.75 9.65
C SER A 343 -36.65 7.26 9.94
N GLN A 344 -35.53 7.76 10.47
CA GLN A 344 -35.33 9.18 10.75
C GLN A 344 -34.98 9.98 9.50
N PHE A 345 -34.67 9.35 8.36
CA PHE A 345 -34.37 10.02 7.09
C PHE A 345 -35.66 10.53 6.43
N GLY A 346 -36.01 11.77 6.75
CA GLY A 346 -37.31 12.37 6.45
C GLY A 346 -37.44 12.90 5.02
N VAL A 347 -38.57 13.56 4.75
CA VAL A 347 -38.85 14.20 3.45
C VAL A 347 -37.83 15.29 3.13
N LEU A 348 -37.45 16.11 4.13
CA LEU A 348 -36.44 17.16 3.96
C LEU A 348 -35.06 16.60 3.61
N ASP A 349 -34.64 15.49 4.24
CA ASP A 349 -33.37 14.85 3.91
C ASP A 349 -33.38 14.26 2.48
N ARG A 350 -34.51 13.69 2.05
CA ARG A 350 -34.68 13.22 0.67
C ARG A 350 -34.63 14.37 -0.33
N ALA A 351 -35.30 15.48 -0.04
CA ALA A 351 -35.29 16.68 -0.87
C ALA A 351 -33.88 17.29 -0.96
N TRP A 352 -33.17 17.39 0.17
CA TRP A 352 -31.77 17.83 0.22
C TRP A 352 -30.86 16.91 -0.60
N LEU A 353 -30.98 15.59 -0.44
CA LEU A 353 -30.14 14.63 -1.15
C LEU A 353 -30.38 14.71 -2.66
N MET A 354 -31.64 14.58 -3.09
CA MET A 354 -31.99 14.49 -4.50
C MET A 354 -31.94 15.84 -5.22
N GLY A 355 -32.31 16.93 -4.55
CA GLY A 355 -32.40 18.27 -5.15
C GLY A 355 -31.10 19.09 -5.06
N TYR A 356 -30.19 18.76 -4.15
CA TYR A 356 -28.97 19.55 -3.92
C TYR A 356 -27.70 18.69 -3.84
N ALA A 357 -27.60 17.79 -2.86
CA ALA A 357 -26.33 17.16 -2.51
C ALA A 357 -25.75 16.27 -3.61
N LEU A 358 -26.59 15.58 -4.40
CA LEU A 358 -26.13 14.81 -5.55
C LEU A 358 -25.60 15.66 -6.71
N HIS A 359 -26.11 16.88 -6.87
CA HIS A 359 -25.70 17.80 -7.93
C HIS A 359 -24.49 18.65 -7.54
N TYR A 360 -24.35 18.96 -6.25
CA TYR A 360 -23.30 19.79 -5.71
C TYR A 360 -22.61 19.11 -4.50
N PRO A 361 -22.02 17.91 -4.67
CA PRO A 361 -21.52 17.12 -3.55
C PRO A 361 -20.38 17.81 -2.78
N ARG A 362 -19.52 18.57 -3.47
CA ARG A 362 -18.45 19.36 -2.84
C ARG A 362 -18.98 20.54 -2.01
N ALA A 363 -20.16 21.07 -2.34
CA ALA A 363 -20.81 22.13 -1.56
C ALA A 363 -21.65 21.57 -0.41
N ALA A 364 -22.09 20.31 -0.52
CA ALA A 364 -22.88 19.62 0.50
C ALA A 364 -22.04 18.99 1.62
N MET A 365 -20.75 18.75 1.39
CA MET A 365 -19.82 18.27 2.42
C MET A 365 -19.37 19.40 3.36
N GLU A 366 -18.96 19.04 4.57
CA GLU A 366 -18.32 19.96 5.50
C GLU A 366 -16.85 20.20 5.10
N PRO A 367 -16.26 21.40 5.35
CA PRO A 367 -14.88 21.69 4.95
C PRO A 367 -13.84 20.87 5.74
N VAL A 368 -13.29 19.80 5.16
CA VAL A 368 -12.29 18.92 5.80
C VAL A 368 -10.91 19.13 5.18
N THR A 369 -9.88 19.29 6.00
CA THR A 369 -8.49 19.35 5.54
C THR A 369 -7.86 17.95 5.51
N ALA A 370 -6.81 17.77 4.70
CA ALA A 370 -6.13 16.48 4.59
C ALA A 370 -5.47 16.02 5.91
N GLU A 371 -5.17 16.96 6.82
CA GLU A 371 -4.40 16.66 8.04
C GLU A 371 -5.32 16.30 9.22
N GLU A 372 -6.63 16.52 9.07
CA GLU A 372 -7.64 16.05 10.01
C GLU A 372 -7.70 14.51 10.04
N THR A 373 -8.10 13.99 11.20
CA THR A 373 -8.26 12.55 11.42
C THR A 373 -9.35 11.98 10.52
N ALA A 374 -9.01 10.91 9.79
CA ALA A 374 -9.89 10.22 8.88
C ALA A 374 -10.49 8.94 9.47
N VAL A 375 -9.70 8.19 10.25
CA VAL A 375 -10.11 6.88 10.75
C VAL A 375 -9.28 6.48 11.97
N VAL A 376 -9.90 5.70 12.86
CA VAL A 376 -9.21 4.95 13.92
C VAL A 376 -9.31 3.47 13.62
N LEU A 377 -8.17 2.77 13.60
CA LEU A 377 -8.09 1.32 13.41
C LEU A 377 -7.48 0.68 14.66
N PHE A 378 -7.98 -0.47 15.10
CA PHE A 378 -7.49 -1.09 16.34
C PHE A 378 -6.50 -2.22 16.07
N THR A 379 -5.41 -2.23 16.84
CA THR A 379 -4.46 -3.35 16.91
C THR A 379 -4.53 -4.00 18.28
N SER A 380 -4.29 -5.31 18.37
CA SER A 380 -4.42 -6.06 19.62
C SER A 380 -3.36 -5.72 20.68
N GLY A 381 -2.33 -4.95 20.33
CA GLY A 381 -1.22 -4.61 21.23
C GLY A 381 -0.44 -5.84 21.72
N SER A 382 0.84 -5.65 22.05
CA SER A 382 1.60 -6.70 22.77
C SER A 382 1.22 -6.81 24.25
N GLU A 383 0.42 -5.88 24.76
CA GLU A 383 0.04 -5.69 26.17
C GLU A 383 -1.38 -6.22 26.48
N GLY A 384 -2.02 -6.91 25.52
CA GLY A 384 -3.34 -7.52 25.68
C GLY A 384 -4.54 -6.56 25.54
N LYS A 385 -4.37 -5.27 25.82
CA LYS A 385 -5.40 -4.24 25.55
C LYS A 385 -5.20 -3.61 24.16
N PRO A 386 -6.28 -3.39 23.39
CA PRO A 386 -6.19 -2.83 22.05
C PRO A 386 -5.73 -1.37 22.06
N LYS A 387 -4.95 -0.99 21.03
CA LYS A 387 -4.49 0.38 20.79
C LYS A 387 -5.21 0.93 19.56
N GLY A 388 -5.75 2.15 19.67
CA GLY A 388 -6.38 2.84 18.54
C GLY A 388 -5.33 3.57 17.72
N VAL A 389 -5.07 3.12 16.49
CA VAL A 389 -4.16 3.75 15.54
C VAL A 389 -4.91 4.83 14.78
N VAL A 390 -4.50 6.08 14.96
CA VAL A 390 -5.20 7.25 14.43
C VAL A 390 -4.55 7.71 13.13
N HIS A 391 -5.29 7.70 12.03
CA HIS A 391 -4.81 8.11 10.72
C HIS A 391 -5.47 9.40 10.25
N SER A 392 -4.68 10.32 9.70
CA SER A 392 -5.20 11.46 8.94
C SER A 392 -5.65 11.05 7.54
N HIS A 393 -6.44 11.89 6.86
CA HIS A 393 -6.81 11.66 5.46
C HIS A 393 -5.56 11.55 4.58
N LYS A 394 -4.59 12.44 4.80
CA LYS A 394 -3.31 12.45 4.11
C LYS A 394 -2.56 11.14 4.30
N SER A 395 -2.54 10.55 5.49
CA SER A 395 -1.77 9.32 5.73
C SER A 395 -2.29 8.12 4.91
N ILE A 396 -3.61 7.97 4.81
CA ILE A 396 -4.23 6.91 3.99
C ILE A 396 -4.02 7.15 2.49
N LEU A 397 -4.23 8.39 2.04
CA LEU A 397 -4.03 8.76 0.63
C LEU A 397 -2.56 8.66 0.22
N ALA A 398 -1.63 9.07 1.08
CA ALA A 398 -0.20 8.94 0.84
C ALA A 398 0.18 7.48 0.59
N ASN A 399 -0.33 6.54 1.39
CA ASN A 399 -0.04 5.13 1.17
C ASN A 399 -0.64 4.59 -0.14
N THR A 400 -1.87 5.00 -0.46
CA THR A 400 -2.50 4.69 -1.76
C THR A 400 -1.65 5.18 -2.93
N HIS A 401 -1.11 6.39 -2.84
CA HIS A 401 -0.25 6.99 -3.85
C HIS A 401 1.14 6.35 -3.93
N GLN A 402 1.72 5.95 -2.80
CA GLN A 402 2.96 5.18 -2.74
C GLN A 402 2.82 3.84 -3.47
N ILE A 403 1.69 3.15 -3.24
CA ILE A 403 1.34 1.90 -3.91
C ILE A 403 1.27 2.12 -5.43
N LEU A 404 0.52 3.12 -5.91
CA LEU A 404 0.32 3.38 -7.34
C LEU A 404 1.57 3.91 -8.07
N ALA A 405 2.48 4.56 -7.34
CA ALA A 405 3.78 4.93 -7.87
C ALA A 405 4.69 3.70 -8.09
N THR A 406 4.43 2.60 -7.38
CA THR A 406 5.29 1.41 -7.33
C THR A 406 4.72 0.21 -8.08
N LEU A 407 3.40 0.08 -8.09
CA LEU A 407 2.66 -1.04 -8.67
C LEU A 407 1.71 -0.54 -9.76
N ASP A 408 1.71 -1.27 -10.87
CA ASP A 408 0.83 -1.02 -12.00
C ASP A 408 -0.54 -1.62 -11.73
N PHE A 409 -1.46 -0.79 -11.25
CA PHE A 409 -2.89 -1.07 -11.15
C PHE A 409 -3.67 -0.10 -12.02
N SER A 410 -4.70 -0.59 -12.70
CA SER A 410 -5.47 0.20 -13.65
C SER A 410 -6.97 -0.13 -13.60
N PRO A 411 -7.84 0.72 -14.16
CA PRO A 411 -9.25 0.43 -14.40
C PRO A 411 -9.56 -0.86 -15.19
N ALA A 412 -8.56 -1.48 -15.83
CA ALA A 412 -8.72 -2.78 -16.46
C ALA A 412 -8.66 -3.96 -15.46
N ASP A 413 -8.34 -3.70 -14.19
CA ASP A 413 -8.28 -4.69 -13.13
C ASP A 413 -9.62 -4.84 -12.39
N LYS A 414 -9.81 -5.99 -11.73
CA LYS A 414 -10.86 -6.18 -10.74
C LYS A 414 -10.26 -6.79 -9.46
N PHE A 415 -10.38 -6.07 -8.35
CA PHE A 415 -9.85 -6.49 -7.06
C PHE A 415 -10.80 -7.46 -6.36
N MET A 416 -10.28 -8.56 -5.83
CA MET A 416 -10.97 -9.37 -4.84
C MET A 416 -10.58 -8.92 -3.43
N MET A 417 -11.52 -8.32 -2.70
CA MET A 417 -11.30 -7.77 -1.35
C MET A 417 -12.03 -8.59 -0.29
N ALA A 418 -11.38 -9.68 0.16
CA ALA A 418 -11.87 -10.53 1.24
C ALA A 418 -11.30 -10.18 2.63
N LEU A 419 -10.24 -9.37 2.68
CA LEU A 419 -9.61 -8.98 3.93
C LEU A 419 -10.51 -8.01 4.73
N PRO A 420 -10.61 -8.16 6.06
CA PRO A 420 -11.57 -7.36 6.84
C PRO A 420 -11.29 -5.85 6.79
N LEU A 421 -12.34 -5.05 6.59
CA LEU A 421 -12.26 -3.59 6.54
C LEU A 421 -11.88 -2.94 7.88
N PHE A 422 -12.00 -3.66 9.01
CA PHE A 422 -11.53 -3.17 10.31
C PHE A 422 -10.02 -3.33 10.53
N HIS A 423 -9.32 -4.00 9.61
CA HIS A 423 -7.86 -4.06 9.57
C HIS A 423 -7.32 -3.14 8.48
N ALA A 424 -6.20 -2.46 8.74
CA ALA A 424 -5.59 -1.53 7.77
C ALA A 424 -5.34 -2.15 6.39
N PHE A 425 -4.97 -3.43 6.33
CA PHE A 425 -4.73 -4.12 5.07
C PHE A 425 -6.01 -4.26 4.22
N GLY A 426 -7.15 -4.56 4.85
CA GLY A 426 -8.45 -4.55 4.17
C GLY A 426 -8.96 -3.13 3.92
N PHE A 427 -8.82 -2.22 4.89
CA PHE A 427 -9.30 -0.85 4.82
C PHE A 427 -8.65 -0.05 3.69
N THR A 428 -7.33 0.14 3.72
CA THR A 428 -6.61 0.84 2.64
C THR A 428 -6.69 0.04 1.35
N GLY A 429 -6.65 -1.29 1.43
CA GLY A 429 -6.79 -2.18 0.28
C GLY A 429 -8.10 -1.99 -0.49
N ALA A 430 -9.19 -1.62 0.18
CA ALA A 430 -10.48 -1.33 -0.47
C ALA A 430 -10.61 0.13 -0.92
N LEU A 431 -9.98 1.08 -0.21
CA LEU A 431 -9.94 2.48 -0.64
C LEU A 431 -9.07 2.68 -1.90
N LEU A 432 -7.96 1.95 -2.01
CA LEU A 432 -7.05 2.01 -3.17
C LEU A 432 -7.79 1.87 -4.52
N PRO A 433 -8.54 0.78 -4.79
CA PRO A 433 -9.25 0.63 -6.06
C PRO A 433 -10.37 1.66 -6.23
N LEU A 434 -11.15 1.91 -5.17
CA LEU A 434 -12.28 2.85 -5.19
C LEU A 434 -11.87 4.28 -5.55
N LEU A 435 -10.74 4.75 -5.03
CA LEU A 435 -10.22 6.09 -5.28
C LEU A 435 -9.50 6.22 -6.63
N ASN A 436 -9.31 5.12 -7.37
CA ASN A 436 -8.50 5.10 -8.58
C ASN A 436 -9.17 4.49 -9.80
N GLY A 437 -10.50 4.35 -9.78
CA GLY A 437 -11.28 3.90 -10.94
C GLY A 437 -11.16 2.41 -11.21
N ILE A 438 -10.76 1.63 -10.20
CA ILE A 438 -10.53 0.19 -10.35
C ILE A 438 -11.72 -0.55 -9.73
N PRO A 439 -12.45 -1.36 -10.51
CA PRO A 439 -13.50 -2.22 -10.00
C PRO A 439 -13.02 -3.12 -8.85
N MET A 440 -13.89 -3.35 -7.86
CA MET A 440 -13.63 -4.33 -6.81
C MET A 440 -14.87 -5.11 -6.41
N LEU A 441 -14.64 -6.33 -5.93
CA LEU A 441 -15.62 -7.16 -5.25
C LEU A 441 -15.29 -7.21 -3.76
N LEU A 442 -16.20 -6.73 -2.93
CA LEU A 442 -16.12 -6.91 -1.48
C LEU A 442 -16.70 -8.27 -1.09
N PHE A 443 -15.90 -9.04 -0.37
CA PHE A 443 -16.32 -10.33 0.15
C PHE A 443 -16.44 -10.29 1.69
N PRO A 444 -17.60 -10.67 2.27
CA PRO A 444 -17.91 -10.47 3.69
C PRO A 444 -16.91 -11.05 4.68
N SER A 445 -16.34 -12.22 4.38
CA SER A 445 -15.46 -12.94 5.30
C SER A 445 -14.38 -13.74 4.55
N PRO A 446 -13.11 -13.64 4.95
CA PRO A 446 -12.03 -14.40 4.34
C PRO A 446 -12.10 -15.91 4.66
N LEU A 447 -12.95 -16.33 5.59
CA LEU A 447 -13.01 -17.72 6.08
C LEU A 447 -13.76 -18.68 5.15
N GLN A 448 -14.40 -18.18 4.09
CA GLN A 448 -15.15 -19.01 3.14
C GLN A 448 -14.21 -19.63 2.09
N TYR A 449 -13.35 -20.54 2.54
CA TYR A 449 -12.22 -21.04 1.76
C TYR A 449 -12.59 -21.75 0.46
N LYS A 450 -13.81 -22.31 0.37
CA LYS A 450 -14.34 -22.97 -0.84
C LYS A 450 -14.98 -21.98 -1.81
N LEU A 451 -15.65 -20.95 -1.30
CA LEU A 451 -16.43 -20.03 -2.14
C LEU A 451 -15.56 -18.95 -2.78
N ILE A 452 -14.53 -18.47 -2.06
CA ILE A 452 -13.66 -17.40 -2.57
C ILE A 452 -12.97 -17.75 -3.89
N PRO A 453 -12.39 -18.96 -4.08
CA PRO A 453 -11.82 -19.35 -5.37
C PRO A 453 -12.83 -19.34 -6.52
N GLU A 454 -14.01 -19.93 -6.32
CA GLU A 454 -15.11 -19.95 -7.30
C GLU A 454 -15.56 -18.53 -7.67
N VAL A 455 -15.64 -17.63 -6.68
CA VAL A 455 -16.01 -16.24 -6.90
C VAL A 455 -14.92 -15.46 -7.64
N ILE A 456 -13.63 -15.72 -7.36
CA ILE A 456 -12.53 -15.14 -8.12
C ILE A 456 -12.62 -15.54 -9.59
N TYR A 457 -12.93 -16.81 -9.87
CA TYR A 457 -13.14 -17.34 -11.20
C TYR A 457 -14.34 -16.67 -11.90
N ASP A 458 -15.51 -16.74 -11.28
CA ASP A 458 -16.79 -16.25 -11.82
C ASP A 458 -16.73 -14.75 -12.12
N LYS A 459 -16.20 -13.96 -11.18
CA LYS A 459 -16.11 -12.50 -11.32
C LYS A 459 -14.89 -12.03 -12.09
N GLY A 460 -14.00 -12.96 -12.49
CA GLY A 460 -12.82 -12.67 -13.30
C GLY A 460 -11.85 -11.69 -12.63
N CYS A 461 -11.66 -11.81 -11.32
CA CYS A 461 -10.76 -10.95 -10.56
C CYS A 461 -9.31 -11.08 -11.07
N THR A 462 -8.57 -9.98 -11.08
CA THR A 462 -7.18 -9.90 -11.58
C THR A 462 -6.15 -9.62 -10.49
N VAL A 463 -6.60 -9.05 -9.37
CA VAL A 463 -5.76 -8.70 -8.21
C VAL A 463 -6.36 -9.32 -6.95
N PHE A 464 -5.51 -9.98 -6.16
CA PHE A 464 -5.92 -10.57 -4.89
C PHE A 464 -4.92 -10.26 -3.77
N PHE A 465 -5.41 -9.62 -2.71
CA PHE A 465 -4.65 -9.35 -1.49
C PHE A 465 -5.08 -10.31 -0.40
N SER A 466 -4.12 -10.97 0.23
CA SER A 466 -4.40 -11.94 1.28
C SER A 466 -3.21 -12.13 2.23
N THR A 467 -3.35 -13.03 3.19
CA THR A 467 -2.26 -13.47 4.07
C THR A 467 -1.80 -14.87 3.66
N SER A 468 -0.61 -15.29 4.08
CA SER A 468 -0.08 -16.62 3.76
C SER A 468 -1.02 -17.74 4.19
N THR A 469 -1.61 -17.61 5.37
CA THR A 469 -2.53 -18.58 5.97
C THR A 469 -3.79 -18.73 5.15
N PHE A 470 -4.41 -17.62 4.75
CA PHE A 470 -5.61 -17.65 3.93
C PHE A 470 -5.33 -18.19 2.53
N LEU A 471 -4.22 -17.77 1.89
CA LEU A 471 -3.79 -18.31 0.60
C LEU A 471 -3.63 -19.84 0.66
N GLY A 472 -2.96 -20.35 1.70
CA GLY A 472 -2.83 -21.80 1.91
C GLY A 472 -4.17 -22.51 2.01
N ASN A 473 -5.14 -21.94 2.72
CA ASN A 473 -6.48 -22.53 2.84
C ASN A 473 -7.30 -22.43 1.56
N TYR A 474 -7.21 -21.35 0.78
CA TYR A 474 -7.84 -21.26 -0.54
C TYR A 474 -7.26 -22.29 -1.51
N ALA A 475 -5.94 -22.45 -1.51
CA ALA A 475 -5.26 -23.39 -2.41
C ALA A 475 -5.67 -24.85 -2.22
N LYS A 476 -6.05 -25.25 -0.99
CA LYS A 476 -6.58 -26.59 -0.68
C LYS A 476 -7.87 -26.91 -1.43
N TYR A 477 -8.75 -25.92 -1.60
CA TYR A 477 -10.08 -26.11 -2.19
C TYR A 477 -10.18 -25.65 -3.65
N ALA A 478 -9.35 -24.69 -4.06
CA ALA A 478 -9.39 -24.13 -5.40
C ALA A 478 -9.07 -25.19 -6.47
N HIS A 479 -9.84 -25.21 -7.54
CA HIS A 479 -9.50 -25.92 -8.76
C HIS A 479 -8.31 -25.22 -9.46
N PRO A 480 -7.40 -25.94 -10.14
CA PRO A 480 -6.24 -25.33 -10.83
C PRO A 480 -6.56 -24.17 -11.78
N TYR A 481 -7.80 -24.08 -12.26
CA TYR A 481 -8.25 -23.04 -13.18
C TYR A 481 -8.93 -21.83 -12.52
N ASP A 482 -9.24 -21.89 -11.21
CA ASP A 482 -10.01 -20.82 -10.54
C ASP A 482 -9.33 -19.45 -10.60
N PHE A 483 -8.00 -19.46 -10.65
CA PHE A 483 -7.18 -18.26 -10.60
C PHE A 483 -6.63 -17.82 -11.97
N TYR A 484 -7.17 -18.32 -13.08
CA TYR A 484 -6.63 -18.10 -14.43
C TYR A 484 -6.45 -16.62 -14.85
N LYS A 485 -7.24 -15.70 -14.29
CA LYS A 485 -7.16 -14.24 -14.54
C LYS A 485 -6.30 -13.47 -13.55
N LEU A 486 -5.93 -14.07 -12.41
CA LEU A 486 -5.10 -13.40 -11.42
C LEU A 486 -3.72 -13.13 -12.03
N ARG A 487 -3.38 -11.85 -12.15
CA ARG A 487 -2.04 -11.41 -12.58
C ARG A 487 -1.17 -10.96 -11.42
N VAL A 488 -1.78 -10.60 -10.29
CA VAL A 488 -1.10 -10.10 -9.09
C VAL A 488 -1.75 -10.72 -7.86
N VAL A 489 -0.94 -11.45 -7.08
CA VAL A 489 -1.31 -11.95 -5.76
C VAL A 489 -0.29 -11.44 -4.75
N PHE A 490 -0.78 -10.70 -3.76
CA PHE A 490 0.04 -10.18 -2.67
C PHE A 490 -0.24 -10.92 -1.36
N ALA A 491 0.82 -11.36 -0.70
CA ALA A 491 0.82 -11.82 0.68
C ALA A 491 1.43 -10.73 1.58
N GLY A 492 0.77 -10.45 2.70
CA GLY A 492 1.28 -9.53 3.71
C GLY A 492 0.74 -9.86 5.10
N ALA A 493 1.05 -8.99 6.08
CA ALA A 493 0.70 -9.10 7.50
C ALA A 493 1.34 -10.26 8.28
N GLU A 494 1.92 -11.24 7.58
CA GLU A 494 2.71 -12.35 8.11
C GLU A 494 3.73 -12.82 7.06
N LYS A 495 4.71 -13.62 7.50
CA LYS A 495 5.71 -14.22 6.61
C LYS A 495 5.05 -15.23 5.65
N LEU A 496 5.42 -15.20 4.38
CA LEU A 496 4.94 -16.17 3.42
C LEU A 496 5.54 -17.55 3.67
N ASN A 497 4.67 -18.55 3.81
CA ASN A 497 5.05 -19.95 3.90
C ASN A 497 5.55 -20.44 2.52
N GLU A 498 6.69 -21.10 2.49
CA GLU A 498 7.30 -21.60 1.24
C GLU A 498 6.45 -22.67 0.55
N GLU A 499 5.72 -23.50 1.30
CA GLU A 499 4.81 -24.48 0.72
C GLU A 499 3.62 -23.79 0.03
N VAL A 500 3.10 -22.70 0.63
CA VAL A 500 2.06 -21.89 -0.02
C VAL A 500 2.60 -21.27 -1.30
N ARG A 501 3.82 -20.73 -1.29
CA ARG A 501 4.47 -20.21 -2.49
C ARG A 501 4.60 -21.29 -3.57
N LYS A 502 5.08 -22.48 -3.20
CA LYS A 502 5.27 -23.62 -4.10
C LYS A 502 3.94 -24.06 -4.71
N ILE A 503 2.90 -24.27 -3.90
CA ILE A 503 1.57 -24.66 -4.38
C ILE A 503 1.04 -23.63 -5.37
N TYR A 504 1.15 -22.33 -5.09
CA TYR A 504 0.66 -21.31 -6.02
C TYR A 504 1.43 -21.29 -7.34
N HIS A 505 2.73 -21.52 -7.29
CA HIS A 505 3.57 -21.60 -8.47
C HIS A 505 3.25 -22.84 -9.32
N GLU A 506 3.19 -24.02 -8.69
CA GLU A 506 3.04 -25.30 -9.39
C GLU A 506 1.60 -25.58 -9.83
N LYS A 507 0.61 -25.34 -8.95
CA LYS A 507 -0.81 -25.64 -9.22
C LYS A 507 -1.50 -24.59 -10.07
N PHE A 508 -1.16 -23.30 -9.88
CA PHE A 508 -1.86 -22.19 -10.53
C PHE A 508 -0.97 -21.38 -11.50
N GLY A 509 0.35 -21.61 -11.54
CA GLY A 509 1.26 -20.81 -12.35
C GLY A 509 1.47 -19.38 -11.81
N ILE A 510 1.11 -19.13 -10.55
CA ILE A 510 1.07 -17.79 -9.96
C ILE A 510 2.27 -17.56 -9.04
N ARG A 511 2.93 -16.42 -9.24
CA ARG A 511 3.95 -15.92 -8.33
C ARG A 511 3.32 -15.00 -7.29
N ILE A 512 3.38 -15.41 -6.01
CA ILE A 512 3.00 -14.56 -4.89
C ILE A 512 4.10 -13.52 -4.63
N LEU A 513 3.71 -12.25 -4.52
CA LEU A 513 4.57 -11.15 -4.10
C LEU A 513 4.37 -10.86 -2.61
N GLU A 514 5.46 -10.57 -1.90
CA GLU A 514 5.41 -10.23 -0.47
C GLU A 514 5.43 -8.72 -0.25
N GLY A 515 4.61 -8.25 0.68
CA GLY A 515 4.60 -6.87 1.17
C GLY A 515 4.80 -6.81 2.68
N TYR A 516 5.50 -5.77 3.14
CA TYR A 516 5.70 -5.48 4.55
C TYR A 516 5.07 -4.14 4.93
N GLY A 517 4.55 -4.10 6.15
CA GLY A 517 3.77 -2.99 6.63
C GLY A 517 3.23 -3.24 8.04
N THR A 518 2.80 -2.15 8.68
CA THR A 518 2.12 -2.18 9.96
C THR A 518 0.88 -1.28 9.88
N THR A 519 -0.08 -1.44 10.79
CA THR A 519 -1.28 -0.60 10.78
C THR A 519 -0.94 0.88 10.82
N GLU A 520 0.08 1.25 11.59
CA GLU A 520 0.63 2.59 11.80
C GLU A 520 1.24 3.24 10.55
N CYS A 521 1.46 2.47 9.48
CA CYS A 521 2.03 2.94 8.22
C CYS A 521 1.01 2.95 7.06
N ALA A 522 -0.28 2.81 7.37
CA ALA A 522 -1.42 2.93 6.46
C ALA A 522 -1.62 1.94 5.27
N PRO A 523 -1.19 0.65 5.24
CA PRO A 523 -0.22 -0.05 6.08
C PRO A 523 1.14 -0.31 5.43
N VAL A 524 1.30 -0.18 4.11
CA VAL A 524 2.42 -0.79 3.38
C VAL A 524 3.64 0.12 3.36
N VAL A 525 4.82 -0.38 3.75
CA VAL A 525 6.08 0.40 3.68
C VAL A 525 7.03 -0.12 2.61
N ALA A 526 6.95 -1.41 2.27
CA ALA A 526 7.81 -2.05 1.28
C ALA A 526 7.07 -3.20 0.60
N ALA A 527 7.42 -3.48 -0.66
CA ALA A 527 6.89 -4.65 -1.36
C ALA A 527 7.83 -5.16 -2.45
N ASN A 528 7.81 -6.48 -2.65
CA ASN A 528 8.28 -7.08 -3.89
C ASN A 528 7.32 -6.70 -5.02
N THR A 529 7.88 -6.38 -6.18
CA THR A 529 7.12 -6.00 -7.37
C THR A 529 7.44 -6.93 -8.53
N PRO A 530 6.60 -7.00 -9.58
CA PRO A 530 6.95 -7.76 -10.78
C PRO A 530 8.30 -7.37 -11.39
N MET A 531 8.73 -6.10 -11.23
CA MET A 531 9.98 -5.55 -11.75
C MET A 531 11.18 -5.72 -10.79
N ALA A 532 10.93 -5.85 -9.50
CA ALA A 532 11.94 -5.96 -8.44
C ALA A 532 11.43 -6.94 -7.39
N ASN A 533 11.77 -8.22 -7.58
CA ASN A 533 11.36 -9.31 -6.71
C ASN A 533 12.57 -10.14 -6.28
N ARG A 534 12.72 -10.37 -4.98
CA ARG A 534 13.79 -11.23 -4.42
C ARG A 534 13.20 -12.16 -3.38
N HIS A 535 13.44 -13.45 -3.57
CA HIS A 535 12.99 -14.49 -2.64
C HIS A 535 13.57 -14.26 -1.24
N GLY A 536 12.77 -14.50 -0.19
CA GLY A 536 13.19 -14.28 1.19
C GLY A 536 13.30 -12.82 1.63
N THR A 537 12.78 -11.89 0.84
CA THR A 537 12.69 -10.45 1.17
C THR A 537 11.25 -9.98 1.13
N VAL A 538 11.01 -8.80 1.69
CA VAL A 538 9.73 -8.07 1.53
C VAL A 538 9.82 -6.92 0.53
N GLY A 539 10.83 -6.99 -0.35
CA GLY A 539 11.08 -5.99 -1.39
C GLY A 539 11.79 -4.73 -0.90
N GLN A 540 11.57 -3.64 -1.62
CA GLN A 540 12.21 -2.33 -1.38
C GLN A 540 11.20 -1.35 -0.78
N PHE A 541 11.69 -0.32 -0.07
CA PHE A 541 10.84 0.75 0.45
C PHE A 541 10.06 1.47 -0.65
N PHE A 542 8.83 1.88 -0.32
CA PHE A 542 8.03 2.75 -1.16
C PHE A 542 8.57 4.19 -1.17
N PRO A 543 8.27 4.98 -2.22
CA PRO A 543 8.75 6.34 -2.34
C PRO A 543 8.28 7.21 -1.17
N GLY A 544 9.18 8.06 -0.65
CA GLY A 544 8.87 8.98 0.44
C GLY A 544 8.86 8.35 1.83
N ILE A 545 9.26 7.08 1.96
CA ILE A 545 9.62 6.47 3.24
C ILE A 545 11.08 6.79 3.54
N GLU A 546 11.30 7.54 4.62
CA GLU A 546 12.59 7.63 5.29
C GLU A 546 12.72 6.48 6.29
N HIS A 547 13.93 5.96 6.47
CA HIS A 547 14.19 4.86 7.40
C HIS A 547 15.53 5.06 8.13
N LYS A 548 15.62 4.53 9.34
CA LYS A 548 16.87 4.35 10.08
C LYS A 548 16.87 2.98 10.76
N LEU A 549 18.06 2.42 10.91
CA LEU A 549 18.29 1.18 11.64
C LEU A 549 19.02 1.49 12.94
N GLU A 550 18.39 1.20 14.07
CA GLU A 550 19.05 1.28 15.37
C GLU A 550 19.70 -0.06 15.70
N PRO A 551 21.01 -0.10 16.03
CA PRO A 551 21.70 -1.34 16.35
C PRO A 551 21.00 -2.10 17.49
N VAL A 552 20.87 -3.41 17.34
CA VAL A 552 20.34 -4.28 18.39
C VAL A 552 21.49 -5.13 18.92
N PRO A 553 21.84 -5.02 20.22
CA PRO A 553 22.92 -5.82 20.81
C PRO A 553 22.72 -7.32 20.54
N GLY A 554 23.75 -7.99 20.02
CA GLY A 554 23.70 -9.41 19.67
C GLY A 554 23.20 -9.72 18.26
N ILE A 555 22.90 -8.71 17.43
CA ILE A 555 22.53 -8.87 16.01
C ILE A 555 23.47 -8.02 15.16
N GLU A 556 24.43 -8.65 14.48
CA GLU A 556 25.49 -7.93 13.74
C GLU A 556 25.00 -7.31 12.42
N ASN A 557 24.22 -8.07 11.64
CA ASN A 557 23.77 -7.66 10.29
C ASN A 557 22.32 -7.16 10.27
N GLY A 558 21.79 -6.67 11.39
CA GLY A 558 20.39 -6.23 11.47
C GLY A 558 20.17 -5.17 12.55
N GLY A 559 19.24 -4.27 12.28
CA GLY A 559 18.87 -3.22 13.22
C GLY A 559 17.35 -3.09 13.37
N ARG A 560 16.94 -2.52 14.49
CA ARG A 560 15.55 -2.15 14.75
C ARG A 560 15.14 -1.07 13.75
N LEU A 561 14.07 -1.32 13.00
CA LEU A 561 13.62 -0.44 11.94
C LEU A 561 12.74 0.68 12.51
N LEU A 562 13.14 1.92 12.25
CA LEU A 562 12.28 3.08 12.42
C LEU A 562 12.00 3.71 11.06
N VAL A 563 10.76 4.13 10.85
CA VAL A 563 10.29 4.71 9.60
C VAL A 563 9.62 6.06 9.81
N LYS A 564 9.71 6.92 8.80
CA LYS A 564 9.08 8.24 8.76
C LYS A 564 8.57 8.52 7.34
N GLY A 565 7.42 9.16 7.22
CA GLY A 565 6.80 9.45 5.92
C GLY A 565 5.40 10.02 6.05
N ASP A 566 4.84 10.47 4.92
CA ASP A 566 3.49 11.07 4.89
C ASP A 566 2.37 10.07 5.24
N ASN A 567 2.65 8.76 5.18
CA ASN A 567 1.74 7.65 5.46
C ASN A 567 1.72 7.19 6.93
N ILE A 568 2.59 7.75 7.78
CA ILE A 568 2.66 7.39 9.20
C ILE A 568 1.43 7.95 9.93
N MET A 569 0.90 7.17 10.88
CA MET A 569 -0.21 7.54 11.76
C MET A 569 0.06 8.86 12.50
N GLN A 570 -1.01 9.52 12.95
CA GLN A 570 -0.92 10.69 13.84
C GLN A 570 -0.49 10.29 15.26
N GLY A 571 -0.86 9.09 15.70
CA GLY A 571 -0.54 8.58 17.03
C GLY A 571 -1.49 7.48 17.50
N TYR A 572 -1.33 7.09 18.76
CA TYR A 572 -2.18 6.10 19.42
C TYR A 572 -3.19 6.75 20.36
N TYR A 573 -4.39 6.19 20.39
CA TYR A 573 -5.29 6.20 21.53
C TYR A 573 -5.05 4.97 22.40
N LEU A 574 -4.84 5.18 23.70
CA LEU A 574 -4.46 4.14 24.65
C LEU A 574 -5.54 3.97 25.72
N TYR A 575 -5.75 2.74 26.17
CA TYR A 575 -6.75 2.43 27.19
C TYR A 575 -6.52 3.20 28.50
N ASP A 576 -5.27 3.28 28.95
CA ASP A 576 -4.94 3.90 30.23
C ASP A 576 -4.89 5.45 30.14
N ASN A 577 -5.01 6.01 28.92
CA ASN A 577 -5.15 7.45 28.67
C ASN A 577 -6.20 7.73 27.57
N PRO A 578 -7.50 7.48 27.85
CA PRO A 578 -8.58 7.54 26.87
C PRO A 578 -8.67 8.85 26.07
N GLY A 579 -8.76 8.74 24.75
CA GLY A 579 -9.01 9.88 23.85
C GLY A 579 -7.85 10.87 23.71
N VAL A 580 -6.72 10.66 24.39
CA VAL A 580 -5.54 11.50 24.27
C VAL A 580 -4.59 10.89 23.24
N LEU A 581 -4.25 11.67 22.21
CA LEU A 581 -3.38 11.22 21.13
C LEU A 581 -1.91 11.18 21.57
N VAL A 582 -1.28 10.02 21.48
CA VAL A 582 0.15 9.81 21.74
C VAL A 582 0.88 9.68 20.41
N ALA A 583 1.50 10.77 19.96
CA ALA A 583 2.20 10.83 18.67
C ALA A 583 3.58 10.14 18.70
N PRO A 584 4.08 9.64 17.55
CA PRO A 584 5.46 9.16 17.43
C PRO A 584 6.48 10.28 17.73
N GLN A 585 7.57 9.93 18.42
CA GLN A 585 8.64 10.89 18.74
C GLN A 585 9.33 11.37 17.46
N ASP A 586 9.41 12.69 17.26
CA ASP A 586 10.03 13.34 16.09
C ASP A 586 9.49 12.87 14.72
N GLY A 587 8.29 12.27 14.72
CA GLY A 587 7.66 11.66 13.55
C GLY A 587 8.26 10.32 13.12
N TRP A 588 9.18 9.74 13.92
CA TRP A 588 9.72 8.40 13.69
C TRP A 588 8.87 7.35 14.39
N TYR A 589 8.34 6.42 13.62
CA TYR A 589 7.63 5.27 14.13
C TYR A 589 8.58 4.07 14.27
N ASP A 590 8.67 3.51 15.48
CA ASP A 590 9.38 2.25 15.76
C ASP A 590 8.47 1.08 15.40
N THR A 591 8.87 0.29 14.40
CA THR A 591 8.07 -0.85 13.93
C THR A 591 8.13 -2.04 14.90
N GLY A 592 9.12 -2.06 15.80
CA GLY A 592 9.43 -3.19 16.65
C GLY A 592 10.04 -4.39 15.92
N ASP A 593 10.29 -4.27 14.61
CA ASP A 593 10.87 -5.32 13.77
C ASP A 593 12.37 -5.07 13.56
N VAL A 594 13.16 -6.13 13.56
CA VAL A 594 14.58 -6.13 13.21
C VAL A 594 14.74 -6.52 11.76
N VAL A 595 15.43 -5.70 10.99
CA VAL A 595 15.62 -5.92 9.56
C VAL A 595 17.09 -5.77 9.15
N GLU A 596 17.44 -6.46 8.08
CA GLU A 596 18.65 -6.22 7.28
C GLU A 596 18.22 -5.60 5.96
N ILE A 597 18.94 -4.57 5.50
CA ILE A 597 18.74 -3.97 4.18
C ILE A 597 20.00 -4.27 3.37
N ASP A 598 19.85 -5.01 2.28
CA ASP A 598 21.01 -5.38 1.46
C ASP A 598 21.47 -4.23 0.56
N SER A 599 22.60 -4.43 -0.14
CA SER A 599 23.20 -3.40 -1.01
C SER A 599 22.32 -2.98 -2.20
N ASP A 600 21.33 -3.79 -2.56
CA ASP A 600 20.35 -3.49 -3.61
C ASP A 600 19.05 -2.91 -3.00
N GLY A 601 19.01 -2.63 -1.69
CA GLY A 601 17.89 -2.02 -0.99
C GLY A 601 16.73 -2.98 -0.69
N PHE A 602 16.93 -4.29 -0.82
CA PHE A 602 15.91 -5.27 -0.42
C PHE A 602 15.96 -5.52 1.08
N ILE A 603 14.78 -5.64 1.67
CA ILE A 603 14.60 -5.75 3.12
C ILE A 603 14.38 -7.21 3.50
N HIS A 604 15.20 -7.72 4.41
CA HIS A 604 15.04 -9.03 5.04
C HIS A 604 14.57 -8.85 6.49
N ILE A 605 13.39 -9.36 6.81
CA ILE A 605 12.88 -9.36 8.19
C ILE A 605 13.57 -10.48 8.97
N LYS A 606 14.26 -10.13 10.06
CA LYS A 606 14.95 -11.07 10.95
C LYS A 606 14.06 -11.55 12.11
N GLY A 607 13.06 -10.74 12.46
CA GLY A 607 12.06 -11.05 13.48
C GLY A 607 11.64 -9.80 14.24
N ARG A 608 10.79 -9.95 15.26
CA ARG A 608 10.40 -8.87 16.18
C ARG A 608 11.33 -8.80 17.38
N VAL A 609 11.69 -7.59 17.83
CA VAL A 609 12.53 -7.38 19.03
C VAL A 609 11.98 -8.15 20.24
N LYS A 610 10.67 -8.10 20.48
CA LYS A 610 10.00 -8.83 21.59
C LYS A 610 9.93 -10.36 21.39
N ARG A 611 10.29 -10.86 20.21
CA ARG A 611 10.32 -12.27 19.81
C ARG A 611 11.75 -12.82 19.71
N PHE A 612 12.72 -12.10 20.27
CA PHE A 612 14.05 -12.64 20.53
C PHE A 612 14.14 -13.08 21.99
N ALA A 613 14.60 -14.30 22.21
CA ALA A 613 14.99 -14.80 23.49
C ALA A 613 16.42 -14.35 23.79
N LYS A 614 16.66 -13.79 24.98
CA LYS A 614 18.00 -13.47 25.47
C LYS A 614 18.57 -14.67 26.21
N VAL A 615 19.13 -15.61 25.46
CA VAL A 615 19.69 -16.86 26.00
C VAL A 615 21.20 -16.73 26.13
N ALA A 616 21.72 -16.85 27.35
CA ALA A 616 23.15 -16.75 27.67
C ALA A 616 23.82 -15.48 27.10
N GLY A 617 23.08 -14.36 27.04
CA GLY A 617 23.58 -13.09 26.53
C GLY A 617 23.43 -12.89 25.01
N GLU A 618 23.05 -13.93 24.26
CA GLU A 618 22.79 -13.86 22.82
C GLU A 618 21.30 -13.67 22.52
N MET A 619 20.99 -12.94 21.45
CA MET A 619 19.63 -12.71 20.98
C MET A 619 19.24 -13.78 19.96
N VAL A 620 18.37 -14.69 20.38
CA VAL A 620 17.93 -15.84 19.59
C VAL A 620 16.51 -15.62 19.09
N SER A 621 16.32 -15.58 17.77
CA SER A 621 14.98 -15.41 17.19
C SER A 621 14.10 -16.65 17.47
N LEU A 622 12.98 -16.46 18.15
CA LEU A 622 11.99 -17.53 18.39
C LEU A 622 11.39 -18.06 17.09
N GLU A 623 11.34 -17.23 16.04
CA GLU A 623 10.88 -17.64 14.70
C GLU A 623 11.85 -18.63 14.02
N VAL A 624 13.16 -18.54 14.31
CA VAL A 624 14.13 -19.53 13.83
C VAL A 624 13.84 -20.89 14.47
N VAL A 625 13.48 -20.90 15.75
CA VAL A 625 13.11 -22.11 16.48
C VAL A 625 11.84 -22.75 15.91
N GLU A 626 10.83 -21.94 15.66
CA GLU A 626 9.59 -22.37 15.00
C GLU A 626 9.86 -22.91 13.59
N LYS A 627 10.70 -22.24 12.81
CA LYS A 627 11.06 -22.69 11.46
C LYS A 627 11.78 -24.04 11.48
N MET A 628 12.66 -24.28 12.44
CA MET A 628 13.30 -25.58 12.63
C MET A 628 12.25 -26.66 12.94
N ALA A 629 11.32 -26.38 13.85
CA ALA A 629 10.23 -27.28 14.19
C ALA A 629 9.31 -27.58 13.01
N THR A 630 8.92 -26.55 12.23
CA THR A 630 8.13 -26.74 11.00
C THR A 630 8.87 -27.54 9.95
N THR A 631 10.20 -27.41 9.85
CA THR A 631 10.97 -28.19 8.88
C THR A 631 11.11 -29.66 9.33
N ALA A 632 11.25 -29.90 10.64
CA ALA A 632 11.29 -31.24 11.22
C ALA A 632 9.92 -31.96 11.14
N ALA A 633 8.82 -31.22 11.37
CA ALA A 633 7.46 -31.73 11.38
C ALA A 633 6.50 -30.79 10.60
N PRO A 634 6.50 -30.87 9.24
CA PRO A 634 5.80 -29.91 8.38
C PRO A 634 4.28 -29.91 8.48
N GLU A 635 3.70 -31.05 8.84
CA GLU A 635 2.23 -31.21 8.94
C GLU A 635 1.67 -30.79 10.30
N GLN A 636 2.52 -30.30 11.20
CA GLN A 636 2.17 -30.02 12.59
C GLN A 636 2.32 -28.53 12.91
N GLN A 637 1.61 -28.08 13.94
CA GLN A 637 1.66 -26.69 14.39
C GLN A 637 2.70 -26.54 15.48
N HIS A 638 3.47 -25.46 15.41
CA HIS A 638 4.58 -25.18 16.32
C HIS A 638 4.58 -23.71 16.72
N ALA A 639 4.90 -23.42 17.98
CA ALA A 639 5.05 -22.06 18.49
C ALA A 639 6.08 -22.03 19.63
N ALA A 640 7.00 -21.07 19.60
CA ALA A 640 8.04 -20.91 20.59
C ALA A 640 7.80 -19.69 21.49
N THR A 641 8.15 -19.82 22.76
CA THR A 641 8.16 -18.75 23.77
C THR A 641 9.36 -18.91 24.71
N THR A 642 9.50 -18.01 25.68
CA THR A 642 10.56 -18.06 26.69
C THR A 642 10.00 -18.22 28.09
N VAL A 643 10.82 -18.82 28.94
CA VAL A 643 10.67 -18.81 30.40
C VAL A 643 11.97 -18.29 31.01
N ALA A 644 11.88 -17.71 32.21
CA ALA A 644 13.08 -17.28 32.93
C ALA A 644 13.96 -18.49 33.26
N ASP A 645 15.28 -18.34 33.07
CA ASP A 645 16.28 -19.34 33.41
C ASP A 645 17.37 -18.69 34.26
N ALA A 646 17.56 -19.19 35.49
CA ALA A 646 18.47 -18.58 36.46
C ALA A 646 19.94 -18.54 36.00
N THR A 647 20.33 -19.42 35.07
CA THR A 647 21.71 -19.54 34.58
C THR A 647 21.95 -18.82 33.26
N ARG A 648 20.93 -18.72 32.41
CA ARG A 648 21.04 -18.22 31.03
C ARG A 648 20.22 -16.95 30.79
N GLY A 649 19.52 -16.45 31.79
CA GLY A 649 18.54 -15.36 31.65
C GLY A 649 17.19 -15.90 31.17
N GLU A 650 17.16 -16.44 29.95
CA GLU A 650 15.97 -17.10 29.39
C GLU A 650 16.28 -18.50 28.85
N SER A 651 15.26 -19.36 28.85
CA SER A 651 15.26 -20.65 28.18
C SER A 651 14.08 -20.73 27.20
N ILE A 652 14.33 -21.29 26.02
CA ILE A 652 13.35 -21.41 24.95
C ILE A 652 12.50 -22.67 25.16
N VAL A 653 11.18 -22.48 25.10
CA VAL A 653 10.15 -23.53 25.15
C VAL A 653 9.42 -23.58 23.81
N LEU A 654 9.37 -24.75 23.19
CA LEU A 654 8.63 -25.01 21.96
C LEU A 654 7.35 -25.77 22.29
N PHE A 655 6.20 -25.23 21.92
CA PHE A 655 4.93 -25.95 21.88
C PHE A 655 4.75 -26.58 20.51
N THR A 656 4.27 -27.82 20.47
CA THR A 656 4.04 -28.56 19.22
C THR A 656 2.79 -29.42 19.30
N THR A 657 2.09 -29.60 18.18
CA THR A 657 1.05 -30.64 18.04
C THR A 657 1.61 -32.00 17.67
N ASP A 658 2.92 -32.10 17.41
CA ASP A 658 3.57 -33.37 17.11
C ASP A 658 4.04 -34.08 18.38
N ALA A 659 3.38 -35.19 18.73
CA ALA A 659 3.79 -36.02 19.86
C ALA A 659 5.12 -36.75 19.65
N LYS A 660 5.64 -36.80 18.42
CA LYS A 660 6.87 -37.52 18.06
C LYS A 660 8.08 -36.61 17.92
N LEU A 661 7.89 -35.29 17.82
CA LEU A 661 8.97 -34.35 17.61
C LEU A 661 9.89 -34.30 18.84
N LYS A 662 11.17 -34.60 18.63
CA LYS A 662 12.19 -34.58 19.66
C LYS A 662 13.22 -33.49 19.40
N ARG A 663 14.04 -33.23 20.41
CA ARG A 663 15.09 -32.22 20.34
C ARG A 663 16.18 -32.61 19.33
N GLU A 664 16.44 -33.91 19.16
CA GLU A 664 17.40 -34.42 18.17
C GLU A 664 16.97 -34.07 16.74
N ASP A 665 15.66 -34.08 16.45
CA ASP A 665 15.13 -33.70 15.15
C ASP A 665 15.43 -32.21 14.86
N LEU A 666 15.24 -31.35 15.87
CA LEU A 666 15.60 -29.94 15.77
C LEU A 666 17.11 -29.75 15.58
N GLN A 667 17.97 -30.57 16.20
CA GLN A 667 19.42 -30.53 16.00
C GLN A 667 19.83 -30.89 14.57
N ILE A 668 19.19 -31.89 13.97
CA ILE A 668 19.44 -32.29 12.58
C ILE A 668 19.09 -31.13 11.64
N VAL A 669 17.92 -30.53 11.84
CA VAL A 669 17.48 -29.39 11.04
C VAL A 669 18.35 -28.16 11.27
N ALA A 670 18.73 -27.86 12.51
CA ALA A 670 19.60 -26.73 12.85
C ALA A 670 20.93 -26.78 12.08
N LYS A 671 21.58 -27.95 12.06
CA LYS A 671 22.83 -28.18 11.30
C LYS A 671 22.62 -27.96 9.80
N THR A 672 21.52 -28.47 9.26
CA THR A 672 21.19 -28.34 7.83
C THR A 672 20.93 -26.88 7.44
N MET A 673 20.31 -26.10 8.33
CA MET A 673 19.99 -24.70 8.11
C MET A 673 21.13 -23.73 8.48
N GLY A 674 22.22 -24.21 9.07
CA GLY A 674 23.27 -23.37 9.64
C GLY A 674 22.81 -22.53 10.83
N ALA A 675 21.79 -22.97 11.55
CA ALA A 675 21.31 -22.29 12.76
C ALA A 675 22.21 -22.63 13.96
N PRO A 676 22.47 -21.67 14.87
CA PRO A 676 23.35 -21.91 16.02
C PRO A 676 22.66 -22.84 17.03
N GLU A 677 23.45 -23.64 17.75
CA GLU A 677 22.93 -24.64 18.72
C GLU A 677 22.08 -23.98 19.83
N ILE A 678 22.39 -22.73 20.17
CA ILE A 678 21.64 -21.94 21.14
C ILE A 678 20.19 -21.64 20.71
N ALA A 679 19.87 -21.78 19.41
CA ALA A 679 18.51 -21.65 18.88
C ALA A 679 17.64 -22.89 19.10
N ILE A 680 18.22 -24.01 19.55
CA ILE A 680 17.47 -25.25 19.72
C ILE A 680 16.70 -25.20 21.05
N ALA A 681 15.37 -25.31 20.97
CA ALA A 681 14.52 -25.32 22.15
C ALA A 681 14.99 -26.37 23.17
N ARG A 682 15.11 -25.96 24.44
CA ARG A 682 15.49 -26.86 25.53
C ARG A 682 14.34 -27.75 25.97
N LYS A 683 13.11 -27.21 25.90
CA LYS A 683 11.89 -27.90 26.31
C LYS A 683 10.92 -27.93 25.14
N ILE A 684 10.37 -29.10 24.87
CA ILE A 684 9.30 -29.32 23.89
C ILE A 684 8.07 -29.75 24.68
N ILE A 685 6.95 -29.05 24.50
CA ILE A 685 5.68 -29.33 25.15
C ILE A 685 4.67 -29.69 24.08
N VAL A 686 4.12 -30.90 24.18
CA VAL A 686 3.09 -31.38 23.25
C VAL A 686 1.72 -30.87 23.70
N VAL A 687 0.98 -30.25 22.78
CA VAL A 687 -0.39 -29.76 23.01
C VAL A 687 -1.33 -30.28 21.92
N ALA A 688 -2.61 -30.43 22.25
CA ALA A 688 -3.60 -30.86 21.26
C ALA A 688 -3.78 -29.83 20.14
N GLN A 689 -3.66 -28.54 20.46
CA GLN A 689 -3.76 -27.44 19.52
C GLN A 689 -2.95 -26.24 20.02
N ILE A 690 -2.34 -25.48 19.10
CA ILE A 690 -1.72 -24.20 19.43
C ILE A 690 -2.81 -23.14 19.64
N PRO A 691 -2.82 -22.43 20.79
CA PRO A 691 -3.75 -21.32 21.04
C PRO A 691 -3.65 -20.24 19.95
N VAL A 692 -4.80 -19.77 19.46
CA VAL A 692 -4.89 -18.71 18.44
C VAL A 692 -5.87 -17.62 18.88
N LEU A 693 -5.60 -16.38 18.48
CA LEU A 693 -6.49 -15.23 18.64
C LEU A 693 -7.67 -15.34 17.67
N GLY A 694 -8.74 -14.56 17.89
CA GLY A 694 -9.90 -14.49 16.98
C GLY A 694 -9.57 -14.04 15.54
N THR A 695 -8.37 -13.51 15.32
CA THR A 695 -7.81 -13.16 14.00
C THR A 695 -7.13 -14.34 13.28
N GLY A 696 -7.00 -15.50 13.93
CA GLY A 696 -6.30 -16.69 13.43
C GLY A 696 -4.79 -16.70 13.68
N LYS A 697 -4.22 -15.66 14.29
CA LYS A 697 -2.79 -15.61 14.66
C LYS A 697 -2.52 -16.36 15.97
N THR A 698 -1.33 -16.93 16.13
CA THR A 698 -0.88 -17.57 17.38
C THR A 698 -1.02 -16.64 18.58
N ASP A 699 -1.59 -17.14 19.67
CA ASP A 699 -1.73 -16.44 20.95
C ASP A 699 -0.51 -16.71 21.85
N TYR A 700 0.53 -15.90 21.65
CA TYR A 700 1.77 -15.99 22.42
C TYR A 700 1.63 -15.59 23.90
N VAL A 701 0.57 -14.86 24.28
CA VAL A 701 0.34 -14.49 25.68
C VAL A 701 -0.08 -15.73 26.45
N THR A 702 -1.08 -16.45 25.94
CA THR A 702 -1.53 -17.71 26.52
C THR A 702 -0.39 -18.74 26.53
N LEU A 703 0.36 -18.88 25.42
CA LEU A 703 1.51 -19.79 25.38
C LEU A 703 2.59 -19.46 26.41
N LYS A 704 2.86 -18.16 26.66
CA LYS A 704 3.83 -17.76 27.68
C LYS A 704 3.36 -18.14 29.08
N GLN A 705 2.08 -17.91 29.41
CA GLN A 705 1.49 -18.35 30.69
C GLN A 705 1.56 -19.87 30.85
N MET A 706 1.25 -20.63 29.79
CA MET A 706 1.38 -22.09 29.79
C MET A 706 2.83 -22.53 30.01
N ALA A 707 3.80 -21.82 29.44
CA ALA A 707 5.22 -22.15 29.60
C ALA A 707 5.69 -21.89 31.03
N GLU A 708 5.26 -20.77 31.63
CA GLU A 708 5.55 -20.40 33.03
C GLU A 708 4.91 -21.37 34.03
N GLN A 709 3.74 -21.94 33.73
CA GLN A 709 3.11 -22.98 34.55
C GLN A 709 3.77 -24.35 34.39
N ALA A 710 4.34 -24.62 33.22
CA ALA A 710 4.99 -25.90 32.93
C ALA A 710 6.45 -25.93 33.38
N ALA A 711 7.12 -24.76 33.47
CA ALA A 711 8.50 -24.58 33.92
C ALA A 711 8.66 -24.90 35.40
#